data_AF-A0A9E2Z6D1-F1
#
_entry.id   AF-A0A9E2Z6D1-F1
#
_cell.length_a   1.000
_cell.length_b   1.000
_cell.length_c   1.000
_cell.angle_alpha   90.00
_cell.angle_beta   90.00
_cell.angle_gamma   90.00
#
_symmetry.space_group_name_H-M   'P 1'
#
loop_
_entity.id
_entity.type
_entity.pdbx_description
1 polymer ?
#
loop_
_entity_poly.entity_id
_entity_poly.type
_entity_poly.pdbx_seq_one_letter_code
_entity_poly.pdbx_strand_id
1 'polypeptide(L)'
;RCRLGIVDPTPKRLALARKAVAKGVPWRGRGNVWFSPSPLLADGGGLAFVFPGLEADFAPRIDDVVDHFGLPRPGAGGDDLCRHAAGVLGVGRLLDSALREMGITPDTVAGHSVGEWTAMITSGLLVSEAVDEELTAFDPEAFQVPGVEFATLGCGVDTVREAITDRPDLLVSHDNSPHQTVVCGPPDGVAELVTAFRKRNVISQVLPFRSGFHTPMFRPYLDPFLDLASRLVIGRPTVPVWSATMAAPYPTDSAAVRELYVRHLLEPVRFRTLVEQMYRAGVRAFVQVGPGQLGSVIDDTLREAEHLTVAANSAHRGGVDQLRLAATALWVEGAEPDFARVETATGPVRLDLGAPLVRIGTRLRTAPGATTGSQSTVDGLADLDTLAADSPIAAELAALLRETEETATLLISRAAALPCRLSTTLHVSTAAMPYLLDHCFAPQRDGWHDEVDRRPVVPATTLLRFMADAAEKAAPGRRAVAVCDVRLLRWLTGAPATDVSVDVVPEGPDQVRVTVGEHCAAVVELAVDYPAPPATPLAVDTAGETMPAVTAREFYDKRIMFHGPAFQCVTELTAVGVRHVRGVITVNETPGALLDNVGQLLGYWMHATQTTGRMAFPVRIGRVDFYGPEPAPGTDVRCLVRIVSVTETDFEADAQLVVDGVVLADIACWRDRRFAVHPDTEPAYRFPEHNGLATRQEGGWFAVFEHWPDLASRELYLNKYLSSAERIGYEQLPPHERRGWLLGRIAVKDAVRNLLWDNGSGAVFPAEIF
;
A
#
# COMPACT_ATOMS: atom_id res chain seq x y z
N ARG A 1 -11.85 -21.50 33.54
CA ARG A 1 -12.61 -21.85 32.31
C ARG A 1 -11.60 -21.86 31.16
N CYS A 2 -11.52 -22.88 30.32
CA CYS A 2 -10.66 -22.82 29.13
C CYS A 2 -11.44 -22.26 27.93
N ARG A 3 -10.76 -21.55 27.02
CA ARG A 3 -11.37 -21.02 25.78
C ARG A 3 -10.53 -21.38 24.57
N LEU A 4 -11.20 -21.60 23.44
CA LEU A 4 -10.61 -21.88 22.13
C LEU A 4 -11.28 -20.97 21.11
N GLY A 5 -10.49 -20.16 20.41
CA GLY A 5 -10.92 -19.29 19.33
C GLY A 5 -10.25 -19.70 18.02
N ILE A 6 -11.01 -19.70 16.94
CA ILE A 6 -10.51 -20.00 15.60
C ILE A 6 -11.14 -18.97 14.66
N VAL A 7 -10.31 -18.14 14.04
CA VAL A 7 -10.76 -17.20 13.01
C VAL A 7 -10.67 -17.91 11.65
N ASP A 8 -11.72 -17.78 10.83
CA ASP A 8 -11.98 -18.50 9.57
C ASP A 8 -11.56 -19.98 9.61
N PRO A 9 -12.36 -20.86 10.24
CA PRO A 9 -11.98 -22.25 10.44
C PRO A 9 -11.80 -22.99 9.11
N THR A 10 -10.62 -23.58 8.92
CA THR A 10 -10.30 -24.51 7.82
C THR A 10 -9.94 -25.88 8.39
N PRO A 11 -9.95 -26.98 7.59
CA PRO A 11 -9.53 -28.30 8.07
C PRO A 11 -8.14 -28.29 8.73
N LYS A 12 -7.21 -27.49 8.18
CA LYS A 12 -5.85 -27.30 8.74
C LYS A 12 -5.88 -26.60 10.11
N ARG A 13 -6.67 -25.53 10.25
CA ARG A 13 -6.80 -24.77 11.52
C ARG A 13 -7.52 -25.59 12.59
N LEU A 14 -8.53 -26.36 12.21
CA LEU A 14 -9.22 -27.30 13.12
C LEU A 14 -8.28 -28.41 13.61
N ALA A 15 -7.42 -28.96 12.74
CA ALA A 15 -6.41 -29.94 13.15
C ALA A 15 -5.39 -29.32 14.12
N LEU A 16 -4.95 -28.09 13.87
CA LEU A 16 -4.07 -27.36 14.76
C LEU A 16 -4.72 -27.10 16.13
N ALA A 17 -5.98 -26.66 16.15
CA ALA A 17 -6.75 -26.45 17.37
C ALA A 17 -6.87 -27.73 18.20
N ARG A 18 -7.20 -28.87 17.58
CA ARG A 18 -7.23 -30.17 18.27
C ARG A 18 -5.88 -30.51 18.90
N LYS A 19 -4.78 -30.25 18.20
CA LYS A 19 -3.42 -30.46 18.70
C LYS A 19 -3.09 -29.52 19.88
N ALA A 20 -3.48 -28.26 19.81
CA ALA A 20 -3.29 -27.29 20.89
C ALA A 20 -4.04 -27.71 22.15
N VAL A 21 -5.33 -28.02 22.02
CA VAL A 21 -6.18 -28.50 23.13
C VAL A 21 -5.62 -29.80 23.72
N ALA A 22 -5.23 -30.77 22.89
CA ALA A 22 -4.70 -32.05 23.35
C ALA A 22 -3.38 -31.90 24.14
N LYS A 23 -2.56 -30.90 23.81
CA LYS A 23 -1.34 -30.59 24.57
C LYS A 23 -1.62 -29.91 25.91
N GLY A 24 -2.77 -29.25 26.06
CA GLY A 24 -3.13 -28.53 27.29
C GLY A 24 -2.26 -27.31 27.58
N VAL A 25 -1.46 -26.83 26.62
CA VAL A 25 -0.61 -25.64 26.76
C VAL A 25 -1.22 -24.46 25.99
N PRO A 26 -1.04 -23.20 26.46
CA PRO A 26 -1.49 -22.04 25.74
C PRO A 26 -0.99 -22.02 24.29
N TRP A 27 -1.85 -21.57 23.37
CA TRP A 27 -1.52 -21.37 21.96
C TRP A 27 -2.02 -20.00 21.56
N ARG A 28 -1.11 -19.08 21.21
CA ARG A 28 -1.44 -17.66 20.96
C ARG A 28 -1.19 -17.30 19.49
N GLY A 29 -2.23 -17.39 18.67
CA GLY A 29 -2.32 -16.77 17.35
C GLY A 29 -1.65 -17.44 16.16
N ARG A 30 -0.77 -18.43 16.35
CA ARG A 30 -0.18 -19.16 15.22
C ARG A 30 -1.27 -19.85 14.40
N GLY A 31 -1.42 -19.43 13.14
CA GLY A 31 -2.40 -19.97 12.20
C GLY A 31 -3.84 -19.52 12.47
N ASN A 32 -4.06 -18.35 13.09
CA ASN A 32 -5.38 -17.84 13.47
C ASN A 32 -6.14 -18.76 14.45
N VAL A 33 -5.40 -19.41 15.34
CA VAL A 33 -5.94 -20.26 16.41
C VAL A 33 -5.44 -19.72 17.74
N TRP A 34 -6.32 -19.64 18.73
CA TRP A 34 -6.01 -19.29 20.11
C TRP A 34 -6.59 -20.32 21.06
N PHE A 35 -5.80 -20.83 21.99
CA PHE A 35 -6.28 -21.69 23.05
C PHE A 35 -5.65 -21.24 24.37
N SER A 36 -6.47 -21.02 25.39
CA SER A 36 -6.00 -20.70 26.72
C SER A 36 -6.66 -21.66 27.73
N PRO A 37 -5.87 -22.55 28.37
CA PRO A 37 -6.37 -23.40 29.45
C PRO A 37 -6.64 -22.58 30.73
N SER A 38 -5.93 -21.46 30.89
CA SER A 38 -6.00 -20.54 32.03
C SER A 38 -5.96 -19.10 31.49
N PRO A 39 -7.12 -18.53 31.13
CA PRO A 39 -7.22 -17.23 30.50
C PRO A 39 -6.58 -16.12 31.33
N LEU A 40 -5.68 -15.35 30.72
CA LEU A 40 -4.85 -14.36 31.42
C LEU A 40 -5.62 -13.22 32.08
N LEU A 41 -6.82 -12.90 31.60
CA LEU A 41 -7.68 -11.82 32.08
C LEU A 41 -8.78 -12.31 33.03
N ALA A 42 -8.93 -13.63 33.23
CA ALA A 42 -10.02 -14.18 34.06
C ALA A 42 -9.80 -13.96 35.57
N ASP A 43 -8.55 -13.83 36.02
CA ASP A 43 -8.17 -13.74 37.44
C ASP A 43 -7.56 -12.36 37.79
N GLY A 44 -8.10 -11.28 37.21
CA GLY A 44 -7.68 -9.91 37.49
C GLY A 44 -6.42 -9.44 36.76
N GLY A 45 -6.01 -10.15 35.69
CA GLY A 45 -4.98 -9.67 34.78
C GLY A 45 -5.49 -8.46 33.98
N GLY A 46 -4.66 -7.42 33.90
CA GLY A 46 -5.02 -6.18 33.23
C GLY A 46 -4.78 -6.20 31.72
N LEU A 47 -5.58 -5.41 31.00
CA LEU A 47 -5.47 -5.10 29.59
C LEU A 47 -4.87 -3.71 29.39
N ALA A 48 -3.81 -3.61 28.60
CA ALA A 48 -3.22 -2.33 28.21
C ALA A 48 -3.42 -2.04 26.73
N PHE A 49 -3.79 -0.80 26.40
CA PHE A 49 -3.63 -0.29 25.04
C PHE A 49 -2.27 0.40 24.94
N VAL A 50 -1.50 0.03 23.91
CA VAL A 50 -0.18 0.59 23.62
C VAL A 50 -0.19 1.22 22.25
N PHE A 51 0.06 2.52 22.19
CA PHE A 51 0.00 3.31 20.96
C PHE A 51 1.39 3.40 20.29
N PRO A 52 1.54 2.96 19.03
CA PRO A 52 2.78 3.08 18.27
C PRO A 52 3.26 4.51 18.07
N GLY A 53 4.58 4.63 17.87
CA GLY A 53 5.22 5.86 17.46
C GLY A 53 5.26 6.04 15.94
N LEU A 54 6.27 6.77 15.46
CA LEU A 54 6.53 6.92 14.04
C LEU A 54 7.16 5.66 13.46
N GLU A 55 6.65 5.19 12.33
CA GLU A 55 7.15 4.03 11.61
C GLU A 55 7.65 4.47 10.23
N ALA A 56 8.69 3.83 9.70
CA ALA A 56 9.20 4.17 8.37
C ALA A 56 8.13 3.92 7.27
N ASP A 57 7.37 2.84 7.43
CA ASP A 57 6.27 2.46 6.54
C ASP A 57 4.91 2.68 7.25
N PHE A 58 4.23 3.78 6.91
CA PHE A 58 2.92 4.12 7.47
C PHE A 58 1.80 3.90 6.44
N ALA A 59 1.26 2.68 6.41
CA ALA A 59 0.17 2.27 5.51
C ALA A 59 -0.98 1.58 6.27
N PRO A 60 -1.69 2.31 7.15
CA PRO A 60 -2.77 1.75 7.97
C PRO A 60 -3.97 1.32 7.10
N ARG A 61 -4.45 0.08 7.26
CA ARG A 61 -5.71 -0.38 6.65
C ARG A 61 -6.86 -0.11 7.62
N ILE A 62 -7.54 1.02 7.43
CA ILE A 62 -8.59 1.51 8.34
C ILE A 62 -9.88 1.95 7.64
N ASP A 63 -9.93 2.00 6.31
CA ASP A 63 -11.09 2.51 5.59
C ASP A 63 -12.36 1.69 5.89
N ASP A 64 -12.24 0.36 5.92
CA ASP A 64 -13.34 -0.52 6.29
C ASP A 64 -13.76 -0.37 7.76
N VAL A 65 -12.86 0.06 8.65
CA VAL A 65 -13.19 0.37 10.06
C VAL A 65 -13.96 1.69 10.15
N VAL A 66 -13.50 2.72 9.43
CA VAL A 66 -14.20 4.02 9.32
C VAL A 66 -15.63 3.80 8.85
N ASP A 67 -15.80 3.07 7.74
CA ASP A 67 -17.10 2.83 7.12
C ASP A 67 -18.00 1.96 8.03
N HIS A 68 -17.44 0.92 8.64
CA HIS A 68 -18.21 -0.04 9.44
C HIS A 68 -18.69 0.54 10.77
N PHE A 69 -17.88 1.35 11.44
CA PHE A 69 -18.23 1.98 12.72
C PHE A 69 -18.82 3.40 12.57
N GLY A 70 -18.80 3.97 11.36
CA GLY A 70 -19.27 5.35 11.13
C GLY A 70 -18.42 6.41 11.84
N LEU A 71 -17.13 6.12 12.02
CA LEU A 71 -16.20 6.99 12.74
C LEU A 71 -15.57 8.04 11.81
N PRO A 72 -15.10 9.19 12.34
CA PRO A 72 -14.44 10.20 11.53
C PRO A 72 -13.16 9.65 10.86
N ARG A 73 -13.00 9.90 9.56
CA ARG A 73 -11.78 9.54 8.84
C ARG A 73 -10.61 10.40 9.35
N PRO A 74 -9.50 9.80 9.81
CA PRO A 74 -8.32 10.56 10.17
C PRO A 74 -7.70 11.19 8.92
N GLY A 75 -7.03 12.34 9.07
CA GLY A 75 -6.33 13.00 7.98
C GLY A 75 -5.30 12.07 7.33
N ALA A 76 -5.12 12.19 6.01
CA ALA A 76 -4.10 11.43 5.30
C ALA A 76 -2.72 11.80 5.87
N GLY A 77 -1.95 10.79 6.32
CA GLY A 77 -0.55 10.99 6.69
C GLY A 77 0.22 11.64 5.52
N GLY A 78 1.28 12.38 5.85
CA GLY A 78 2.09 13.09 4.86
C GLY A 78 3.57 12.75 4.94
N ASP A 79 4.34 13.21 3.96
CA ASP A 79 5.77 12.91 3.82
C ASP A 79 6.66 13.64 4.86
N ASP A 80 6.16 14.72 5.47
CA ASP A 80 6.84 15.40 6.57
C ASP A 80 6.44 14.84 7.95
N LEU A 81 7.32 15.08 8.93
CA LEU A 81 7.19 14.53 10.28
C LEU A 81 5.90 14.95 10.99
N CYS A 82 5.42 16.17 10.75
CA CYS A 82 4.23 16.71 11.41
C CYS A 82 2.96 16.03 10.90
N ARG A 83 2.77 15.95 9.58
CA ARG A 83 1.63 15.24 8.98
C ARG A 83 1.67 13.74 9.25
N HIS A 84 2.87 13.14 9.30
CA HIS A 84 3.02 11.74 9.71
C HIS A 84 2.57 11.53 11.16
N ALA A 85 3.03 12.38 12.10
CA ALA A 85 2.62 12.35 13.49
C ALA A 85 1.10 12.51 13.64
N ALA A 86 0.49 13.47 12.94
CA ALA A 86 -0.96 13.67 12.92
C ALA A 86 -1.71 12.42 12.42
N GLY A 87 -1.20 11.76 11.38
CA GLY A 87 -1.72 10.48 10.88
C GLY A 87 -1.69 9.37 11.94
N VAL A 88 -0.56 9.21 12.63
CA VAL A 88 -0.40 8.21 13.73
C VAL A 88 -1.40 8.48 14.85
N LEU A 89 -1.55 9.75 15.26
CA LEU A 89 -2.52 10.17 16.28
C LEU A 89 -3.96 9.85 15.84
N GLY A 90 -4.33 10.26 14.63
CA GLY A 90 -5.68 10.06 14.09
C GLY A 90 -6.06 8.57 14.00
N VAL A 91 -5.15 7.73 13.49
CA VAL A 91 -5.36 6.28 13.39
C VAL A 91 -5.46 5.63 14.77
N GLY A 92 -4.60 6.01 15.71
CA GLY A 92 -4.67 5.47 17.07
C GLY A 92 -5.98 5.83 17.77
N ARG A 93 -6.46 7.07 17.64
CA ARG A 93 -7.76 7.50 18.17
C ARG A 93 -8.93 6.76 17.53
N LEU A 94 -8.91 6.58 16.20
CA LEU A 94 -9.93 5.83 15.47
C LEU A 94 -10.03 4.38 15.99
N LEU A 95 -8.89 3.70 16.12
CA LEU A 95 -8.86 2.30 16.55
C LEU A 95 -9.20 2.14 18.04
N ASP A 96 -8.81 3.08 18.90
CA ASP A 96 -9.25 3.11 20.31
C ASP A 96 -10.78 3.21 20.41
N SER A 97 -11.40 4.11 19.64
CA SER A 97 -12.86 4.23 19.56
C SER A 97 -13.52 2.93 19.09
N ALA A 98 -13.02 2.32 18.00
CA ALA A 98 -13.59 1.09 17.47
C ALA A 98 -13.50 -0.07 18.48
N LEU A 99 -12.35 -0.22 19.16
CA LEU A 99 -12.17 -1.24 20.20
C LEU A 99 -13.13 -1.03 21.37
N ARG A 100 -13.31 0.22 21.83
CA ARG A 100 -14.26 0.55 22.92
C ARG A 100 -15.71 0.27 22.52
N GLU A 101 -16.09 0.57 21.28
CA GLU A 101 -17.42 0.22 20.75
C GLU A 101 -17.67 -1.29 20.71
N MET A 102 -16.61 -2.08 20.53
CA MET A 102 -16.64 -3.55 20.65
C MET A 102 -16.63 -4.03 22.12
N GLY A 103 -16.74 -3.14 23.10
CA GLY A 103 -16.66 -3.50 24.53
C GLY A 103 -15.25 -3.88 25.00
N ILE A 104 -14.21 -3.62 24.20
CA ILE A 104 -12.81 -3.82 24.57
C ILE A 104 -12.30 -2.51 25.17
N THR A 105 -12.26 -2.44 26.50
CA THR A 105 -11.78 -1.26 27.23
C THR A 105 -10.47 -1.57 27.96
N PRO A 106 -9.43 -0.74 27.84
CA PRO A 106 -8.18 -0.97 28.57
C PRO A 106 -8.34 -0.64 30.06
N ASP A 107 -7.56 -1.31 30.91
CA ASP A 107 -7.35 -0.91 32.30
C ASP A 107 -6.32 0.21 32.42
N THR A 108 -5.44 0.34 31.43
CA THR A 108 -4.39 1.36 31.39
C THR A 108 -3.90 1.60 29.97
N VAL A 109 -3.33 2.77 29.70
CA VAL A 109 -2.80 3.12 28.38
C VAL A 109 -1.35 3.58 28.47
N ALA A 110 -0.59 3.34 27.40
CA ALA A 110 0.77 3.84 27.25
C ALA A 110 1.07 4.07 25.77
N GLY A 111 2.16 4.75 25.46
CA GLY A 111 2.59 4.94 24.08
C GLY A 111 4.09 4.91 23.90
N HIS A 112 4.51 4.78 22.65
CA HIS A 112 5.91 4.85 22.24
C HIS A 112 6.14 6.15 21.47
N SER A 113 7.08 6.99 21.95
CA SER A 113 7.36 8.29 21.33
C SER A 113 6.05 9.10 21.15
N VAL A 114 5.73 9.56 19.94
CA VAL A 114 4.50 10.29 19.61
C VAL A 114 3.21 9.56 20.03
N GLY A 115 3.23 8.22 20.13
CA GLY A 115 2.10 7.44 20.64
C GLY A 115 1.74 7.75 22.10
N GLU A 116 2.66 8.28 22.91
CA GLU A 116 2.38 8.74 24.28
C GLU A 116 1.33 9.84 24.28
N TRP A 117 1.34 10.73 23.27
CA TRP A 117 0.30 11.75 23.11
C TRP A 117 -1.06 11.14 22.77
N THR A 118 -1.10 10.13 21.91
CA THR A 118 -2.35 9.39 21.65
C THR A 118 -2.91 8.74 22.91
N ALA A 119 -2.05 8.16 23.76
CA ALA A 119 -2.45 7.59 25.05
C ALA A 119 -3.01 8.66 26.00
N MET A 120 -2.38 9.83 26.06
CA MET A 120 -2.87 10.95 26.86
C MET A 120 -4.23 11.47 26.37
N ILE A 121 -4.46 11.51 25.06
CA ILE A 121 -5.71 12.02 24.47
C ILE A 121 -6.85 11.01 24.65
N THR A 122 -6.63 9.75 24.28
CA THR A 122 -7.66 8.69 24.37
C THR A 122 -8.07 8.35 25.80
N SER A 123 -7.19 8.60 26.78
CA SER A 123 -7.56 8.52 28.19
C SER A 123 -8.32 9.74 28.70
N GLY A 124 -8.22 10.90 28.04
CA GLY A 124 -8.75 12.18 28.51
C GLY A 124 -7.79 12.95 29.43
N LEU A 125 -6.52 12.56 29.52
CA LEU A 125 -5.48 13.35 30.21
C LEU A 125 -5.14 14.64 29.43
N LEU A 126 -5.16 14.58 28.10
CA LEU A 126 -5.13 15.76 27.23
C LEU A 126 -6.49 15.90 26.55
N VAL A 127 -7.06 17.10 26.58
CA VAL A 127 -8.32 17.42 25.91
C VAL A 127 -8.08 17.53 24.40
N SER A 128 -8.83 16.77 23.61
CA SER A 128 -8.57 16.55 22.16
C SER A 128 -8.63 17.84 21.35
N GLU A 129 -9.63 18.68 21.60
CA GLU A 129 -9.90 19.90 20.84
C GLU A 129 -8.72 20.86 20.90
N ALA A 130 -8.13 21.02 22.10
CA ALA A 130 -6.95 21.84 22.31
C ALA A 130 -5.71 21.28 21.60
N VAL A 131 -5.59 19.96 21.45
CA VAL A 131 -4.48 19.36 20.71
C VAL A 131 -4.66 19.51 19.20
N ASP A 132 -5.89 19.37 18.71
CA ASP A 132 -6.19 19.44 17.27
C ASP A 132 -6.05 20.87 16.72
N GLU A 133 -6.46 21.90 17.48
CA GLU A 133 -6.21 23.30 17.13
C GLU A 133 -4.71 23.61 17.03
N GLU A 134 -3.93 23.10 17.98
CA GLU A 134 -2.48 23.36 18.05
C GLU A 134 -1.68 22.58 17.00
N LEU A 135 -2.03 21.32 16.73
CA LEU A 135 -1.40 20.53 15.66
C LEU A 135 -1.63 21.16 14.28
N THR A 136 -2.78 21.79 14.07
CA THR A 136 -3.10 22.51 12.81
C THR A 136 -2.30 23.81 12.67
N ALA A 137 -1.93 24.43 13.79
CA ALA A 137 -1.20 25.70 13.83
C ALA A 137 0.33 25.53 13.82
N PHE A 138 0.85 24.31 13.92
CA PHE A 138 2.27 24.06 14.12
C PHE A 138 3.06 24.04 12.81
N ASP A 139 4.22 24.70 12.80
CA ASP A 139 5.13 24.76 11.66
C ASP A 139 5.83 23.39 11.44
N PRO A 140 5.70 22.76 10.26
CA PRO A 140 6.42 21.52 9.93
C PRO A 140 7.95 21.64 10.04
N GLU A 141 8.53 22.83 9.83
CA GLU A 141 9.98 23.04 9.96
C GLU A 141 10.47 22.95 11.41
N ALA A 142 9.60 23.21 12.40
CA ALA A 142 9.93 23.14 13.82
C ALA A 142 10.20 21.69 14.31
N PHE A 143 9.96 20.69 13.46
CA PHE A 143 10.16 19.27 13.74
C PHE A 143 11.48 18.70 13.21
N GLN A 144 12.29 19.51 12.52
CA GLN A 144 13.57 19.08 11.94
C GLN A 144 14.74 19.68 12.71
N VAL A 145 15.68 18.84 13.15
CA VAL A 145 16.95 19.29 13.71
C VAL A 145 18.06 19.02 12.70
N PRO A 146 18.70 20.06 12.14
CA PRO A 146 19.84 19.89 11.27
C PRO A 146 21.01 19.18 11.98
N GLY A 147 21.73 18.33 11.25
CA GLY A 147 22.99 17.76 11.73
C GLY A 147 22.86 16.66 12.79
N VAL A 148 21.69 16.03 12.93
CA VAL A 148 21.51 14.83 13.75
C VAL A 148 20.92 13.68 12.93
N GLU A 149 21.32 12.46 13.26
CA GLU A 149 20.77 11.22 12.70
C GLU A 149 20.51 10.22 13.82
N PHE A 150 19.61 9.28 13.56
CA PHE A 150 19.32 8.17 14.46
C PHE A 150 19.88 6.87 13.90
N ALA A 151 20.27 5.94 14.77
CA ALA A 151 20.54 4.56 14.38
C ALA A 151 19.93 3.58 15.37
N THR A 152 19.33 2.52 14.83
CA THR A 152 18.90 1.35 15.59
C THR A 152 20.02 0.33 15.67
N LEU A 153 20.22 -0.24 16.86
CA LEU A 153 21.23 -1.23 17.18
C LEU A 153 20.52 -2.46 17.78
N GLY A 154 20.80 -3.64 17.22
CA GLY A 154 20.23 -4.93 17.62
C GLY A 154 20.84 -5.49 18.90
N CYS A 155 20.95 -4.67 19.95
CA CYS A 155 21.48 -5.05 21.25
C CYS A 155 20.89 -4.19 22.38
N GLY A 156 21.13 -4.61 23.62
CA GLY A 156 20.60 -3.95 24.80
C GLY A 156 21.31 -2.64 25.15
N VAL A 157 20.60 -1.79 25.89
CA VAL A 157 21.04 -0.42 26.22
C VAL A 157 22.37 -0.36 26.97
N ASP A 158 22.68 -1.36 27.80
CA ASP A 158 23.92 -1.36 28.59
C ASP A 158 25.16 -1.56 27.70
N THR A 159 25.08 -2.43 26.69
CA THR A 159 26.14 -2.60 25.68
C THR A 159 26.36 -1.33 24.87
N VAL A 160 25.27 -0.61 24.55
CA VAL A 160 25.35 0.66 23.82
C VAL A 160 25.98 1.74 24.69
N ARG A 161 25.55 1.88 25.95
CA ARG A 161 26.09 2.85 26.91
C ARG A 161 27.60 2.66 27.13
N GLU A 162 28.04 1.42 27.28
CA GLU A 162 29.46 1.10 27.37
C GLU A 162 30.21 1.54 26.11
N ALA A 163 29.67 1.25 24.93
CA ALA A 163 30.31 1.59 23.66
C ALA A 163 30.40 3.10 23.38
N ILE A 164 29.48 3.90 23.93
CA ILE A 164 29.45 5.37 23.75
C ILE A 164 29.99 6.15 24.96
N THR A 165 30.58 5.48 25.96
CA THR A 165 31.05 6.12 27.20
C THR A 165 32.04 7.26 26.91
N ASP A 166 32.93 7.09 25.93
CA ASP A 166 33.91 8.10 25.50
C ASP A 166 33.42 8.96 24.32
N ARG A 167 32.11 8.93 24.03
CA ARG A 167 31.45 9.60 22.89
C ARG A 167 30.26 10.45 23.37
N PRO A 168 30.52 11.61 24.02
CA PRO A 168 29.44 12.46 24.54
C PRO A 168 28.56 13.08 23.45
N ASP A 169 29.01 13.02 22.19
CA ASP A 169 28.27 13.38 20.98
C ASP A 169 27.17 12.36 20.63
N LEU A 170 27.16 11.16 21.23
CA LEU A 170 26.18 10.12 20.97
C LEU A 170 25.32 9.88 22.21
N LEU A 171 24.00 9.86 22.02
CA LEU A 171 23.04 9.75 23.12
C LEU A 171 22.05 8.62 22.84
N VAL A 172 21.69 7.86 23.86
CA VAL A 172 20.59 6.90 23.78
C VAL A 172 19.28 7.68 23.68
N SER A 173 18.51 7.41 22.64
CA SER A 173 17.18 7.99 22.42
C SER A 173 16.08 7.01 22.82
N HIS A 174 16.25 5.70 22.58
CA HIS A 174 15.26 4.69 22.97
C HIS A 174 15.92 3.44 23.56
N ASP A 175 15.37 2.96 24.69
CA ASP A 175 15.56 1.61 25.25
C ASP A 175 14.30 0.80 24.92
N ASN A 176 14.26 0.19 23.73
CA ASN A 176 13.05 -0.44 23.18
C ASN A 176 12.86 -1.86 23.73
N SER A 177 13.87 -2.72 23.62
CA SER A 177 13.83 -4.10 24.11
C SER A 177 15.23 -4.58 24.51
N PRO A 178 15.36 -5.77 25.15
CA PRO A 178 16.67 -6.34 25.47
C PRO A 178 17.60 -6.48 24.25
N HIS A 179 17.04 -6.53 23.04
CA HIS A 179 17.79 -6.66 21.78
C HIS A 179 17.61 -5.47 20.84
N GLN A 180 17.12 -4.32 21.30
CA GLN A 180 16.95 -3.13 20.45
C GLN A 180 17.13 -1.83 21.23
N THR A 181 18.09 -1.01 20.79
CA THR A 181 18.37 0.31 21.32
C THR A 181 18.50 1.30 20.16
N VAL A 182 17.98 2.52 20.31
CA VAL A 182 18.16 3.59 19.32
C VAL A 182 19.08 4.68 19.90
N VAL A 183 20.08 5.07 19.12
CA VAL A 183 20.98 6.19 19.42
C VAL A 183 20.71 7.37 18.50
N CYS A 184 21.10 8.57 18.93
CA CYS A 184 21.04 9.81 18.16
C CYS A 184 22.34 10.59 18.35
N GLY A 185 22.81 11.23 17.27
CA GLY A 185 23.96 12.13 17.31
C GLY A 185 24.38 12.63 15.93
N PRO A 186 25.57 13.24 15.79
CA PRO A 186 26.08 13.72 14.52
C PRO A 186 26.22 12.59 13.48
N PRO A 187 25.98 12.85 12.18
CA PRO A 187 26.03 11.83 11.12
C PRO A 187 27.30 10.97 11.14
N ASP A 188 28.47 11.62 11.25
CA ASP A 188 29.75 10.92 11.27
C ASP A 188 29.88 9.99 12.48
N GLY A 189 29.46 10.45 13.66
CA GLY A 189 29.51 9.64 14.88
C GLY A 189 28.55 8.46 14.85
N VAL A 190 27.35 8.67 14.31
CA VAL A 190 26.37 7.59 14.11
C VAL A 190 26.88 6.56 13.09
N ALA A 191 27.46 7.00 11.98
CA ALA A 191 28.03 6.13 10.95
C ALA A 191 29.21 5.29 11.48
N GLU A 192 30.09 5.90 12.27
CA GLU A 192 31.18 5.19 12.95
C GLU A 192 30.67 4.14 13.93
N LEU A 193 29.68 4.48 14.75
CA LEU A 193 29.08 3.56 15.72
C LEU A 193 28.42 2.37 15.01
N VAL A 194 27.61 2.63 13.98
CA VAL A 194 26.97 1.58 13.17
C VAL A 194 28.02 0.66 12.55
N THR A 195 29.12 1.22 12.02
CA THR A 195 30.22 0.44 11.45
C THR A 195 30.90 -0.43 12.51
N ALA A 196 31.14 0.11 13.71
CA ALA A 196 31.76 -0.61 14.82
C ALA A 196 30.88 -1.79 15.30
N PHE A 197 29.57 -1.61 15.40
CA PHE A 197 28.63 -2.66 15.80
C PHE A 197 28.44 -3.72 14.71
N ARG A 198 28.41 -3.34 13.42
CA ARG A 198 28.39 -4.29 12.31
C ARG A 198 29.63 -5.19 12.28
N LYS A 199 30.82 -4.65 12.60
CA LYS A 199 32.05 -5.45 12.75
C LYS A 199 31.97 -6.48 13.89
N ARG A 200 31.08 -6.26 14.86
CA ARG A 200 30.77 -7.19 15.97
C ARG A 200 29.59 -8.11 15.64
N ASN A 201 29.14 -8.15 14.39
CA ASN A 201 27.97 -8.90 13.92
C ASN A 201 26.64 -8.49 14.57
N VAL A 202 26.53 -7.24 15.03
CA VAL A 202 25.27 -6.67 15.53
C VAL A 202 24.54 -5.99 14.38
N ILE A 203 23.28 -6.36 14.16
CA ILE A 203 22.41 -5.71 13.17
C ILE A 203 22.27 -4.24 13.55
N SER A 204 22.65 -3.35 12.64
CA SER A 204 22.69 -1.91 12.92
C SER A 204 22.31 -1.14 11.65
N GLN A 205 21.45 -0.13 11.78
CA GLN A 205 20.91 0.64 10.65
C GLN A 205 20.68 2.10 11.04
N VAL A 206 21.07 3.02 10.15
CA VAL A 206 20.72 4.45 10.24
C VAL A 206 19.26 4.61 9.83
N LEU A 207 18.49 5.35 10.62
CA LEU A 207 17.06 5.57 10.42
C LEU A 207 16.81 6.86 9.61
N PRO A 208 15.76 6.90 8.76
CA PRO A 208 15.48 8.02 7.86
C PRO A 208 14.75 9.19 8.56
N PHE A 209 15.09 9.52 9.80
CA PHE A 209 14.44 10.59 10.59
C PHE A 209 15.48 11.57 11.15
N ARG A 210 15.14 12.87 11.19
CA ARG A 210 16.05 13.96 11.56
C ARG A 210 15.38 14.99 12.49
N SER A 211 15.10 14.59 13.73
CA SER A 211 14.38 15.44 14.70
C SER A 211 15.10 15.68 16.03
N GLY A 212 16.11 14.90 16.39
CA GLY A 212 16.76 15.01 17.71
C GLY A 212 15.89 14.67 18.93
N PHE A 213 14.62 14.28 18.73
CA PHE A 213 13.70 13.93 19.83
C PHE A 213 14.24 12.83 20.73
N HIS A 214 13.78 12.89 21.99
CA HIS A 214 14.16 12.00 23.08
C HIS A 214 15.65 12.08 23.42
N THR A 215 16.26 13.23 23.11
CA THR A 215 17.62 13.58 23.54
C THR A 215 17.73 15.07 23.89
N PRO A 216 18.71 15.45 24.74
CA PRO A 216 19.07 16.84 24.97
C PRO A 216 19.41 17.67 23.72
N MET A 217 19.70 17.04 22.57
CA MET A 217 20.00 17.75 21.32
C MET A 217 18.82 18.57 20.80
N PHE A 218 17.60 18.22 21.20
CA PHE A 218 16.40 18.96 20.83
C PHE A 218 16.21 20.26 21.64
N ARG A 219 16.96 20.46 22.73
CA ARG A 219 16.81 21.63 23.64
C ARG A 219 16.84 22.99 22.93
N PRO A 220 17.69 23.26 21.91
CA PRO A 220 17.69 24.54 21.20
C PRO A 220 16.41 24.84 20.40
N TYR A 221 15.59 23.83 20.14
CA TYR A 221 14.37 23.89 19.31
C TYR A 221 13.10 23.76 20.16
N LEU A 222 13.22 23.86 21.49
CA LEU A 222 12.15 23.54 22.43
C LEU A 222 11.13 24.67 22.60
N ASP A 223 11.47 25.91 22.26
CA ASP A 223 10.62 27.09 22.54
C ASP A 223 9.17 26.95 22.02
N PRO A 224 8.92 26.51 20.76
CA PRO A 224 7.56 26.27 20.27
C PRO A 224 6.81 25.21 21.08
N PHE A 225 7.52 24.21 21.60
CA PHE A 225 6.93 23.11 22.38
C PHE A 225 6.66 23.51 23.84
N LEU A 226 7.46 24.42 24.41
CA LEU A 226 7.17 25.03 25.72
C LEU A 226 5.89 25.86 25.66
N ASP A 227 5.77 26.65 24.60
CA ASP A 227 4.60 27.47 24.32
C ASP A 227 3.34 26.60 24.15
N LEU A 228 3.43 25.54 23.34
CA LEU A 228 2.39 24.53 23.20
C LEU A 228 2.03 23.88 24.55
N ALA A 229 3.03 23.39 25.29
CA ALA A 229 2.82 22.73 26.59
C ALA A 229 2.10 23.65 27.59
N SER A 230 2.31 24.96 27.50
CA SER A 230 1.64 25.95 28.34
C SER A 230 0.13 26.07 28.05
N ARG A 231 -0.28 25.85 26.79
CA ARG A 231 -1.67 25.92 26.32
C ARG A 231 -2.43 24.61 26.46
N LEU A 232 -1.74 23.49 26.59
CA LEU A 232 -2.39 22.18 26.77
C LEU A 232 -3.35 22.19 27.97
N VAL A 233 -4.58 21.76 27.73
CA VAL A 233 -5.59 21.58 28.77
C VAL A 233 -5.45 20.17 29.34
N ILE A 234 -5.03 20.09 30.61
CA ILE A 234 -4.86 18.81 31.31
C ILE A 234 -6.19 18.40 31.92
N GLY A 235 -6.75 17.30 31.41
CA GLY A 235 -8.00 16.70 31.87
C GLY A 235 -7.78 15.67 32.97
N ARG A 236 -8.86 14.93 33.29
CA ARG A 236 -8.82 13.80 34.22
C ARG A 236 -8.89 12.51 33.40
N PRO A 237 -7.85 11.66 33.43
CA PRO A 237 -7.86 10.44 32.65
C PRO A 237 -8.90 9.44 33.19
N THR A 238 -9.59 8.78 32.28
CA THR A 238 -10.55 7.69 32.55
C THR A 238 -9.85 6.41 32.99
N VAL A 239 -8.60 6.21 32.56
CA VAL A 239 -7.72 5.09 32.91
C VAL A 239 -6.29 5.60 33.11
N PRO A 240 -5.47 5.01 34.00
CA PRO A 240 -4.09 5.44 34.19
C PRO A 240 -3.29 5.47 32.87
N VAL A 241 -2.57 6.57 32.65
CA VAL A 241 -1.63 6.74 31.54
C VAL A 241 -0.22 6.48 32.06
N TRP A 242 0.56 5.63 31.40
CA TRP A 242 1.96 5.42 31.75
C TRP A 242 2.89 6.22 30.84
N SER A 243 3.91 6.83 31.44
CA SER A 243 4.96 7.53 30.70
C SER A 243 6.13 6.60 30.42
N ALA A 244 6.60 6.55 29.17
CA ALA A 244 7.82 5.85 28.80
C ALA A 244 9.08 6.56 29.34
N THR A 245 9.00 7.84 29.68
CA THR A 245 10.12 8.59 30.27
C THR A 245 10.34 8.20 31.74
N MET A 246 9.26 8.10 32.51
CA MET A 246 9.32 7.69 33.92
C MET A 246 9.32 6.18 34.12
N ALA A 247 8.77 5.42 33.16
CA ALA A 247 8.36 4.02 33.33
C ALA A 247 7.39 3.85 34.52
N ALA A 248 6.49 4.81 34.69
CA ALA A 248 5.51 4.88 35.78
C ALA A 248 4.24 5.62 35.31
N PRO A 249 3.12 5.53 36.04
CA PRO A 249 1.94 6.33 35.76
C PRO A 249 2.24 7.83 35.79
N TYR A 250 1.56 8.59 34.93
CA TYR A 250 1.59 10.05 34.93
C TYR A 250 1.15 10.61 36.30
N PRO A 251 1.74 11.74 36.73
CA PRO A 251 1.30 12.43 37.94
C PRO A 251 -0.13 12.98 37.77
N THR A 252 -0.81 13.22 38.89
CA THR A 252 -2.15 13.82 38.89
C THR A 252 -2.12 15.35 38.85
N ASP A 253 -0.98 15.96 39.20
CA ASP A 253 -0.81 17.41 39.18
C ASP A 253 -0.56 17.91 37.75
N SER A 254 -1.37 18.89 37.30
CA SER A 254 -1.32 19.37 35.92
C SER A 254 -0.01 20.08 35.57
N ALA A 255 0.68 20.70 36.54
CA ALA A 255 1.98 21.31 36.27
C ALA A 255 3.04 20.23 36.06
N ALA A 256 3.05 19.18 36.89
CA ALA A 256 3.92 18.03 36.73
C ALA A 256 3.65 17.26 35.41
N VAL A 257 2.40 17.19 34.94
CA VAL A 257 2.07 16.60 33.62
C VAL A 257 2.69 17.41 32.49
N ARG A 258 2.58 18.74 32.52
CA ARG A 258 3.19 19.62 31.50
C ARG A 258 4.71 19.56 31.53
N GLU A 259 5.31 19.52 32.71
CA GLU A 259 6.74 19.32 32.87
C GLU A 259 7.18 17.99 32.25
N LEU A 260 6.45 16.91 32.53
CA LEU A 260 6.75 15.60 31.97
C LEU A 260 6.57 15.55 30.44
N TYR A 261 5.56 16.23 29.90
CA TYR A 261 5.37 16.37 28.45
C TYR A 261 6.61 16.97 27.78
N VAL A 262 7.18 18.04 28.35
CA VAL A 262 8.40 18.67 27.84
C VAL A 262 9.61 17.75 28.02
N ARG A 263 9.74 17.11 29.18
CA ARG A 263 10.81 16.14 29.44
C ARG A 263 10.79 14.98 28.47
N HIS A 264 9.60 14.50 28.06
CA HIS A 264 9.45 13.42 27.10
C HIS A 264 10.11 13.72 25.74
N LEU A 265 10.14 14.98 25.32
CA LEU A 265 10.83 15.41 24.09
C LEU A 265 12.36 15.38 24.21
N LEU A 266 12.90 15.45 25.43
CA LEU A 266 14.34 15.61 25.70
C LEU A 266 14.97 14.37 26.33
N GLU A 267 14.18 13.49 26.92
CA GLU A 267 14.64 12.32 27.65
C GLU A 267 14.35 11.04 26.87
N PRO A 268 15.17 9.98 27.06
CA PRO A 268 15.01 8.75 26.30
C PRO A 268 13.66 8.07 26.54
N VAL A 269 13.10 7.43 25.51
CA VAL A 269 11.94 6.55 25.63
C VAL A 269 12.39 5.23 26.26
N ARG A 270 12.00 4.96 27.51
CA ARG A 270 12.39 3.74 28.25
C ARG A 270 11.34 2.65 28.11
N PHE A 271 10.99 2.31 26.87
CA PHE A 271 9.87 1.41 26.56
C PHE A 271 10.02 0.01 27.14
N ARG A 272 11.22 -0.59 27.09
CA ARG A 272 11.51 -1.87 27.76
C ARG A 272 11.16 -1.82 29.24
N THR A 273 11.68 -0.80 29.94
CA THR A 273 11.43 -0.62 31.38
C THR A 273 9.94 -0.41 31.62
N LEU A 274 9.27 0.41 30.81
CA LEU A 274 7.83 0.67 30.89
C LEU A 274 7.02 -0.64 30.82
N VAL A 275 7.27 -1.47 29.81
CA VAL A 275 6.58 -2.76 29.62
C VAL A 275 6.79 -3.67 30.83
N GLU A 276 8.02 -3.78 31.33
CA GLU A 276 8.29 -4.56 32.54
C GLU A 276 7.52 -4.03 33.77
N GLN A 277 7.41 -2.71 33.94
CA GLN A 277 6.68 -2.12 35.07
C GLN A 277 5.16 -2.30 34.93
N MET A 278 4.61 -2.15 33.73
CA MET A 278 3.20 -2.46 33.47
C MET A 278 2.88 -3.94 33.77
N TYR A 279 3.78 -4.85 33.37
CA TYR A 279 3.64 -6.27 33.70
C TYR A 279 3.66 -6.51 35.21
N ARG A 280 4.61 -5.89 35.94
CA ARG A 280 4.68 -5.96 37.41
C ARG A 280 3.41 -5.37 38.07
N ALA A 281 2.80 -4.37 37.46
CA ALA A 281 1.55 -3.76 37.90
C ALA A 281 0.29 -4.58 37.57
N GLY A 282 0.44 -5.75 36.94
CA GLY A 282 -0.66 -6.70 36.72
C GLY A 282 -1.16 -6.78 35.28
N VAL A 283 -0.60 -6.01 34.34
CA VAL A 283 -0.96 -6.13 32.91
C VAL A 283 -0.50 -7.48 32.36
N ARG A 284 -1.39 -8.17 31.63
CA ARG A 284 -1.11 -9.46 30.98
C ARG A 284 -1.44 -9.48 29.50
N ALA A 285 -2.32 -8.60 29.02
CA ALA A 285 -2.61 -8.44 27.61
C ALA A 285 -2.26 -7.03 27.13
N PHE A 286 -1.58 -6.95 26.00
CA PHE A 286 -1.19 -5.71 25.33
C PHE A 286 -1.83 -5.66 23.94
N VAL A 287 -2.61 -4.63 23.69
CA VAL A 287 -3.19 -4.36 22.37
C VAL A 287 -2.44 -3.21 21.73
N GLN A 288 -1.77 -3.48 20.62
CA GLN A 288 -1.14 -2.43 19.81
C GLN A 288 -2.23 -1.70 19.00
N VAL A 289 -2.48 -0.44 19.35
CA VAL A 289 -3.56 0.38 18.78
C VAL A 289 -3.00 1.31 17.71
N GLY A 290 -2.57 0.72 16.59
CA GLY A 290 -1.98 1.44 15.46
C GLY A 290 -1.06 0.55 14.61
N PRO A 291 -0.60 1.05 13.45
CA PRO A 291 0.40 0.37 12.63
C PRO A 291 1.76 0.34 13.34
N GLY A 292 2.59 -0.67 13.05
CA GLY A 292 3.95 -0.75 13.57
C GLY A 292 4.31 -2.09 14.21
N GLN A 293 5.46 -2.12 14.88
CA GLN A 293 6.08 -3.35 15.39
C GLN A 293 6.17 -3.44 16.92
N LEU A 294 5.48 -2.57 17.67
CA LEU A 294 5.51 -2.58 19.14
C LEU A 294 5.20 -3.95 19.75
N GLY A 295 4.32 -4.72 19.12
CA GLY A 295 4.01 -6.06 19.59
C GLY A 295 5.26 -6.97 19.66
N SER A 296 6.13 -6.91 18.65
CA SER A 296 7.38 -7.66 18.65
C SER A 296 8.38 -7.17 19.73
N VAL A 297 8.37 -5.87 20.03
CA VAL A 297 9.20 -5.25 21.06
C VAL A 297 8.76 -5.68 22.46
N ILE A 298 7.44 -5.79 22.67
CA ILE A 298 6.83 -6.30 23.91
C ILE A 298 7.14 -7.79 24.06
N ASP A 299 6.92 -8.58 23.02
CA ASP A 299 7.21 -10.02 23.02
C ASP A 299 8.69 -10.30 23.32
N ASP A 300 9.60 -9.49 22.80
CA ASP A 300 11.04 -9.59 23.10
C ASP A 300 11.37 -9.24 24.55
N THR A 301 10.70 -8.22 25.11
CA THR A 301 10.88 -7.79 26.50
C THR A 301 10.32 -8.81 27.50
N LEU A 302 9.17 -9.40 27.20
CA LEU A 302 8.45 -10.32 28.08
C LEU A 302 8.61 -11.79 27.67
N ARG A 303 9.66 -12.13 26.91
CA ARG A 303 9.89 -13.47 26.34
C ARG A 303 9.72 -14.63 27.34
N GLU A 304 10.19 -14.43 28.57
CA GLU A 304 10.17 -15.43 29.64
C GLU A 304 8.94 -15.34 30.57
N ALA A 305 8.05 -14.37 30.31
CA ALA A 305 6.86 -14.11 31.11
C ALA A 305 5.60 -14.43 30.30
N GLU A 306 4.59 -15.02 30.93
CA GLU A 306 3.34 -15.32 30.23
C GLU A 306 2.53 -14.04 29.98
N HIS A 307 2.27 -13.74 28.71
CA HIS A 307 1.51 -12.58 28.26
C HIS A 307 0.81 -12.84 26.91
N LEU A 308 -0.11 -11.94 26.55
CA LEU A 308 -0.71 -11.83 25.22
C LEU A 308 -0.32 -10.49 24.60
N THR A 309 0.12 -10.54 23.35
CA THR A 309 0.27 -9.36 22.50
C THR A 309 -0.60 -9.54 21.26
N VAL A 310 -1.37 -8.51 20.89
CA VAL A 310 -2.20 -8.53 19.69
C VAL A 310 -2.30 -7.14 19.05
N ALA A 311 -2.28 -7.06 17.72
CA ALA A 311 -2.41 -5.79 17.01
C ALA A 311 -3.87 -5.53 16.60
N ALA A 312 -4.32 -4.29 16.74
CA ALA A 312 -5.62 -3.83 16.22
C ALA A 312 -5.55 -3.40 14.75
N ASN A 313 -4.34 -3.26 14.18
CA ASN A 313 -4.10 -2.91 12.79
C ASN A 313 -3.13 -3.88 12.12
N SER A 314 -3.25 -4.07 10.81
CA SER A 314 -2.32 -4.87 10.01
C SER A 314 -2.21 -4.28 8.60
N ALA A 315 -0.98 -4.22 8.08
CA ALA A 315 -0.74 -3.87 6.67
C ALA A 315 -1.22 -4.96 5.69
N HIS A 316 -1.49 -6.18 6.17
CA HIS A 316 -1.74 -7.35 5.33
C HIS A 316 -3.20 -7.86 5.39
N ARG A 317 -4.07 -7.25 6.20
CA ARG A 317 -5.46 -7.67 6.41
C ARG A 317 -6.39 -6.46 6.47
N GLY A 318 -7.65 -6.63 6.06
CA GLY A 318 -8.69 -5.61 6.28
C GLY A 318 -8.80 -5.23 7.76
N GLY A 319 -9.12 -3.98 8.05
CA GLY A 319 -9.15 -3.46 9.41
C GLY A 319 -10.22 -4.14 10.27
N VAL A 320 -11.44 -4.34 9.75
CA VAL A 320 -12.52 -5.03 10.50
C VAL A 320 -12.15 -6.49 10.77
N ASP A 321 -11.54 -7.18 9.81
CA ASP A 321 -11.06 -8.55 9.99
C ASP A 321 -9.92 -8.64 11.02
N GLN A 322 -9.05 -7.62 11.07
CA GLN A 322 -8.01 -7.54 12.08
C GLN A 322 -8.59 -7.27 13.47
N LEU A 323 -9.61 -6.42 13.60
CA LEU A 323 -10.33 -6.19 14.85
C LEU A 323 -11.04 -7.47 15.32
N ARG A 324 -11.65 -8.24 14.41
CA ARG A 324 -12.25 -9.56 14.72
C ARG A 324 -11.20 -10.53 15.28
N LEU A 325 -10.00 -10.54 14.72
CA LEU A 325 -8.90 -11.33 15.22
C LEU A 325 -8.46 -10.88 16.62
N ALA A 326 -8.29 -9.57 16.84
CA ALA A 326 -7.94 -9.01 18.13
C ALA A 326 -8.99 -9.35 19.20
N ALA A 327 -10.27 -9.19 18.87
CA ALA A 327 -11.38 -9.59 19.72
C ALA A 327 -11.35 -11.09 20.05
N THR A 328 -11.08 -11.95 19.05
CA THR A 328 -10.98 -13.40 19.28
C THR A 328 -9.84 -13.74 20.24
N ALA A 329 -8.67 -13.12 20.08
CA ALA A 329 -7.53 -13.34 20.96
C ALA A 329 -7.83 -12.93 22.41
N LEU A 330 -8.43 -11.75 22.59
CA LEU A 330 -8.81 -11.21 23.90
C LEU A 330 -9.92 -12.02 24.55
N TRP A 331 -10.92 -12.45 23.77
CA TRP A 331 -11.97 -13.33 24.25
C TRP A 331 -11.41 -14.65 24.78
N VAL A 332 -10.46 -15.26 24.07
CA VAL A 332 -9.80 -16.48 24.56
C VAL A 332 -9.07 -16.26 25.88
N GLU A 333 -8.47 -15.09 26.08
CA GLU A 333 -7.81 -14.74 27.34
C GLU A 333 -8.75 -14.20 28.42
N GLY A 334 -10.06 -14.15 28.20
CA GLY A 334 -11.04 -13.89 29.27
C GLY A 334 -11.81 -12.59 29.13
N ALA A 335 -11.52 -11.76 28.13
CA ALA A 335 -12.35 -10.60 27.82
C ALA A 335 -13.72 -11.02 27.24
N GLU A 336 -14.64 -10.06 27.15
CA GLU A 336 -16.00 -10.28 26.61
C GLU A 336 -16.32 -9.25 25.50
N PRO A 337 -15.61 -9.27 24.37
CA PRO A 337 -15.89 -8.36 23.25
C PRO A 337 -17.27 -8.65 22.64
N ASP A 338 -17.93 -7.58 22.20
CA ASP A 338 -19.17 -7.65 21.43
C ASP A 338 -18.88 -7.97 19.97
N PHE A 339 -18.91 -9.26 19.63
CA PHE A 339 -18.67 -9.72 18.26
C PHE A 339 -19.73 -9.22 17.26
N ALA A 340 -20.94 -8.85 17.72
CA ALA A 340 -21.96 -8.30 16.83
C ALA A 340 -21.52 -6.96 16.19
N ARG A 341 -20.51 -6.29 16.78
CA ARG A 341 -19.91 -5.06 16.25
C ARG A 341 -18.93 -5.29 15.11
N VAL A 342 -18.46 -6.51 14.85
CA VAL A 342 -17.50 -6.83 13.77
C VAL A 342 -17.94 -7.99 12.89
N GLU A 343 -19.08 -8.60 13.22
CA GLU A 343 -19.82 -9.46 12.32
C GLU A 343 -20.65 -8.58 11.38
N THR A 344 -20.44 -8.70 10.08
CA THR A 344 -21.38 -8.13 9.11
C THR A 344 -22.74 -8.78 9.36
N ALA A 345 -23.81 -7.99 9.31
CA ALA A 345 -25.18 -8.49 9.39
C ALA A 345 -25.47 -9.38 8.16
N THR A 346 -24.93 -10.59 8.13
CA THR A 346 -25.47 -11.66 7.32
C THR A 346 -26.76 -12.03 8.01
N GLY A 347 -27.89 -11.58 7.45
CA GLY A 347 -29.18 -12.14 7.81
C GLY A 347 -29.08 -13.68 7.85
N PRO A 348 -29.80 -14.36 8.76
CA PRO A 348 -29.64 -15.81 8.93
C PRO A 348 -29.78 -16.52 7.59
N VAL A 349 -28.69 -17.11 7.11
CA VAL A 349 -28.71 -17.94 5.90
C VAL A 349 -29.42 -19.23 6.27
N ARG A 350 -30.62 -19.40 5.70
CA ARG A 350 -31.36 -20.66 5.78
C ARG A 350 -30.54 -21.72 5.05
N LEU A 351 -29.98 -22.67 5.79
CA LEU A 351 -29.37 -23.87 5.23
C LEU A 351 -30.45 -24.68 4.49
N ASP A 352 -30.47 -24.59 3.16
CA ASP A 352 -31.20 -25.52 2.31
C ASP A 352 -30.39 -26.82 2.20
N LEU A 353 -30.48 -27.64 3.25
CA LEU A 353 -30.06 -29.03 3.17
C LEU A 353 -31.06 -29.70 2.24
N GLY A 354 -30.69 -29.89 0.97
CA GLY A 354 -31.49 -30.42 -0.14
C GLY A 354 -32.02 -31.85 0.02
N ALA A 355 -32.50 -32.20 1.21
CA ALA A 355 -33.37 -33.33 1.49
C ALA A 355 -34.34 -32.91 2.62
N PRO A 356 -35.66 -33.04 2.44
CA PRO A 356 -36.58 -32.82 3.55
C PRO A 356 -36.35 -33.90 4.61
N LEU A 357 -36.36 -33.51 5.89
CA LEU A 357 -36.45 -34.45 7.01
C LEU A 357 -37.72 -35.29 6.83
N VAL A 358 -37.52 -36.57 6.52
CA VAL A 358 -38.60 -37.54 6.33
C VAL A 358 -39.29 -37.79 7.67
N ARG A 359 -40.57 -37.41 7.76
CA ARG A 359 -41.53 -38.03 8.67
C ARG A 359 -42.59 -38.75 7.84
N ILE A 360 -42.57 -40.08 7.89
CA ILE A 360 -43.56 -40.93 7.23
C ILE A 360 -44.82 -40.99 8.10
N GLY A 361 -45.96 -40.68 7.48
CA GLY A 361 -47.25 -41.14 7.95
C GLY A 361 -48.37 -40.13 7.73
N THR A 362 -48.95 -40.08 6.53
CA THR A 362 -50.34 -40.52 6.24
C THR A 362 -50.66 -40.21 4.76
N ARG A 363 -51.37 -41.14 4.11
CA ARG A 363 -51.63 -41.22 2.66
C ARG A 363 -52.32 -39.97 2.08
N LEU A 364 -51.79 -39.46 0.96
CA LEU A 364 -52.52 -38.58 0.03
C LEU A 364 -53.14 -39.41 -1.10
N ARG A 365 -54.44 -39.23 -1.31
CA ARG A 365 -55.19 -39.69 -2.48
C ARG A 365 -54.87 -38.80 -3.68
N THR A 366 -54.71 -39.43 -4.83
CA THR A 366 -54.46 -38.81 -6.14
C THR A 366 -55.74 -38.38 -6.86
N ALA A 367 -55.59 -37.32 -7.67
CA ALA A 367 -56.15 -37.09 -9.01
C ALA A 367 -57.07 -35.82 -9.15
N PRO A 368 -57.36 -35.33 -10.37
CA PRO A 368 -56.51 -34.34 -11.09
C PRO A 368 -57.30 -33.21 -11.82
N GLY A 369 -56.59 -32.21 -12.37
CA GLY A 369 -57.09 -31.26 -13.39
C GLY A 369 -56.35 -29.91 -13.30
N ALA A 370 -55.54 -29.49 -14.29
CA ALA A 370 -55.93 -28.74 -15.50
C ALA A 370 -56.75 -27.47 -15.13
N THR A 371 -56.43 -26.22 -15.52
CA THR A 371 -55.71 -25.65 -16.67
C THR A 371 -55.62 -24.11 -16.48
N THR A 372 -54.59 -23.49 -17.09
CA THR A 372 -54.53 -22.13 -17.68
C THR A 372 -55.21 -20.91 -17.03
N GLY A 373 -54.42 -19.85 -16.83
CA GLY A 373 -54.74 -18.55 -17.42
C GLY A 373 -54.93 -17.35 -16.50
N SER A 374 -54.31 -16.25 -16.93
CA SER A 374 -54.60 -14.84 -16.67
C SER A 374 -53.94 -14.13 -15.48
N GLN A 375 -53.20 -13.10 -15.88
CA GLN A 375 -52.81 -11.91 -15.12
C GLN A 375 -54.03 -11.29 -14.43
N SER A 376 -53.82 -10.76 -13.22
CA SER A 376 -54.69 -9.77 -12.60
C SER A 376 -53.89 -8.49 -12.34
N THR A 377 -54.31 -7.43 -13.00
CA THR A 377 -53.95 -6.03 -12.85
C THR A 377 -54.36 -5.50 -11.47
N VAL A 378 -53.58 -4.55 -10.95
CA VAL A 378 -53.94 -3.74 -9.79
C VAL A 378 -54.86 -2.61 -10.26
N ASP A 379 -56.17 -2.87 -10.27
CA ASP A 379 -57.22 -1.86 -10.51
C ASP A 379 -57.51 -1.10 -9.20
N GLY A 380 -56.70 -0.09 -8.90
CA GLY A 380 -56.88 0.77 -7.71
C GLY A 380 -56.75 2.27 -7.95
N LEU A 381 -56.34 2.70 -9.15
CA LEU A 381 -56.07 4.11 -9.47
C LEU A 381 -57.16 4.76 -10.32
N ALA A 382 -57.95 3.99 -11.08
CA ALA A 382 -59.00 4.53 -11.94
C ALA A 382 -60.23 5.07 -11.16
N ASP A 383 -60.44 4.62 -9.91
CA ASP A 383 -61.56 5.06 -9.06
C ASP A 383 -61.30 6.38 -8.33
N LEU A 384 -60.06 6.89 -8.32
CA LEU A 384 -59.69 8.13 -7.62
C LEU A 384 -59.86 9.39 -8.49
N ASP A 385 -59.66 9.28 -9.80
CA ASP A 385 -59.88 10.41 -10.72
C ASP A 385 -61.38 10.76 -10.88
N THR A 386 -62.26 9.77 -10.72
CA THR A 386 -63.72 9.96 -10.66
C THR A 386 -64.18 10.60 -9.36
N LEU A 387 -63.50 10.35 -8.24
CA LEU A 387 -63.79 10.96 -6.92
C LEU A 387 -63.19 12.37 -6.76
N ALA A 388 -62.12 12.71 -7.49
CA ALA A 388 -61.49 14.02 -7.48
C ALA A 388 -62.34 15.13 -8.15
N ALA A 389 -63.31 14.78 -8.98
CA ALA A 389 -64.22 15.73 -9.62
C ALA A 389 -65.23 16.36 -8.64
N ASP A 390 -65.58 15.66 -7.55
CA ASP A 390 -66.69 16.03 -6.65
C ASP A 390 -66.25 16.38 -5.22
N SER A 391 -64.95 16.31 -4.88
CA SER A 391 -64.44 16.61 -3.53
C SER A 391 -63.07 17.32 -3.55
N PRO A 392 -62.94 18.53 -2.94
CA PRO A 392 -61.68 19.25 -2.87
C PRO A 392 -60.55 18.48 -2.18
N ILE A 393 -60.88 17.65 -1.19
CA ILE A 393 -59.92 16.86 -0.40
C ILE A 393 -59.38 15.68 -1.23
N ALA A 394 -60.20 15.11 -2.11
CA ALA A 394 -59.78 14.02 -3.01
C ALA A 394 -58.87 14.54 -4.14
N ALA A 395 -59.15 15.74 -4.65
CA ALA A 395 -58.29 16.41 -5.63
C ALA A 395 -56.91 16.75 -5.06
N GLU A 396 -56.84 17.21 -3.80
CA GLU A 396 -55.60 17.52 -3.09
C GLU A 396 -54.78 16.25 -2.80
N LEU A 397 -55.43 15.14 -2.39
CA LEU A 397 -54.79 13.84 -2.19
C LEU A 397 -54.25 13.23 -3.50
N ALA A 398 -54.99 13.35 -4.60
CA ALA A 398 -54.56 12.89 -5.92
C ALA A 398 -53.41 13.76 -6.49
N ALA A 399 -53.38 15.06 -6.20
CA ALA A 399 -52.27 15.94 -6.54
C ALA A 399 -51.01 15.58 -5.73
N LEU A 400 -51.13 15.33 -4.43
CA LEU A 400 -50.03 14.89 -3.57
C LEU A 400 -49.44 13.54 -4.00
N LEU A 401 -50.29 12.58 -4.41
CA LEU A 401 -49.83 11.28 -4.91
C LEU A 401 -49.11 11.39 -6.26
N ARG A 402 -49.59 12.25 -7.17
CA ARG A 402 -48.91 12.54 -8.45
C ARG A 402 -47.59 13.29 -8.26
N GLU A 403 -47.53 14.24 -7.33
CA GLU A 403 -46.29 14.93 -6.96
C GLU A 403 -45.29 13.97 -6.30
N THR A 404 -45.78 13.01 -5.51
CA THR A 404 -44.96 11.94 -4.93
C THR A 404 -44.45 10.97 -6.00
N GLU A 405 -45.26 10.65 -7.03
CA GLU A 405 -44.89 9.79 -8.15
C GLU A 405 -43.91 10.46 -9.12
N GLU A 406 -44.10 11.75 -9.42
CA GLU A 406 -43.16 12.57 -10.21
C GLU A 406 -41.84 12.75 -9.46
N THR A 407 -41.88 13.02 -8.15
CA THR A 407 -40.68 13.11 -7.31
C THR A 407 -39.97 11.76 -7.20
N ALA A 408 -40.71 10.65 -7.08
CA ALA A 408 -40.14 9.30 -7.10
C ALA A 408 -39.50 8.99 -8.46
N THR A 409 -40.12 9.37 -9.58
CA THR A 409 -39.58 9.17 -10.93
C THR A 409 -38.33 10.03 -11.17
N LEU A 410 -38.31 11.26 -10.67
CA LEU A 410 -37.15 12.17 -10.71
C LEU A 410 -35.99 11.66 -9.83
N LEU A 411 -36.29 11.06 -8.68
CA LEU A 411 -35.31 10.44 -7.78
C LEU A 411 -34.80 9.10 -8.32
N ILE A 412 -35.64 8.29 -8.98
CA ILE A 412 -35.24 7.02 -9.63
C ILE A 412 -34.36 7.29 -10.86
N SER A 413 -34.66 8.33 -11.65
CA SER A 413 -33.82 8.75 -12.78
C SER A 413 -32.48 9.38 -12.34
N ARG A 414 -32.44 10.10 -11.20
CA ARG A 414 -31.18 10.52 -10.57
C ARG A 414 -30.39 9.37 -9.92
N ALA A 415 -31.07 8.39 -9.32
CA ALA A 415 -30.45 7.21 -8.73
C ALA A 415 -29.85 6.27 -9.79
N ALA A 416 -30.41 6.25 -11.02
CA ALA A 416 -29.84 5.54 -12.17
C ALA A 416 -28.58 6.22 -12.75
N ALA A 417 -28.27 7.47 -12.34
CA ALA A 417 -27.13 8.25 -12.83
C ALA A 417 -25.97 8.35 -11.82
N LEU A 418 -26.08 7.74 -10.64
CA LEU A 418 -25.01 7.68 -9.65
C LEU A 418 -24.17 6.42 -9.84
N PRO A 419 -22.84 6.48 -9.63
CA PRO A 419 -22.01 5.29 -9.75
C PRO A 419 -22.46 4.20 -8.77
N CYS A 420 -22.54 2.96 -9.25
CA CYS A 420 -22.84 1.80 -8.43
C CYS A 420 -21.56 1.02 -8.08
N ARG A 421 -21.62 0.25 -6.99
CA ARG A 421 -20.53 -0.69 -6.68
C ARG A 421 -20.54 -1.80 -7.75
N LEU A 422 -19.40 -2.03 -8.38
CA LEU A 422 -19.21 -3.07 -9.38
C LEU A 422 -17.98 -3.90 -9.01
N SER A 423 -18.08 -5.23 -9.13
CA SER A 423 -16.93 -6.12 -9.06
C SER A 423 -16.97 -7.01 -10.29
N THR A 424 -15.87 -7.04 -11.04
CA THR A 424 -15.72 -7.87 -12.24
C THR A 424 -14.40 -8.62 -12.18
N THR A 425 -14.25 -9.64 -13.00
CA THR A 425 -12.98 -10.36 -13.17
C THR A 425 -12.35 -9.96 -14.49
N LEU A 426 -11.08 -9.59 -14.44
CA LEU A 426 -10.23 -9.37 -15.60
C LEU A 426 -9.41 -10.65 -15.84
N HIS A 427 -9.66 -11.31 -16.96
CA HIS A 427 -8.90 -12.48 -17.40
C HIS A 427 -7.64 -12.02 -18.13
N VAL A 428 -6.48 -12.11 -17.48
CA VAL A 428 -5.20 -11.66 -18.02
C VAL A 428 -4.42 -12.85 -18.56
N SER A 429 -4.27 -12.89 -19.88
CA SER A 429 -3.40 -13.86 -20.54
C SER A 429 -2.89 -13.32 -21.86
N THR A 430 -1.77 -13.82 -22.35
CA THR A 430 -1.29 -13.58 -23.73
C THR A 430 -2.29 -14.05 -24.79
N ALA A 431 -3.14 -15.04 -24.49
CA ALA A 431 -4.20 -15.47 -25.39
C ALA A 431 -5.36 -14.46 -25.46
N ALA A 432 -5.77 -13.89 -24.32
CA ALA A 432 -6.82 -12.87 -24.27
C ALA A 432 -6.31 -11.47 -24.65
N MET A 433 -5.03 -11.22 -24.46
CA MET A 433 -4.34 -9.94 -24.67
C MET A 433 -3.03 -10.18 -25.47
N PRO A 434 -3.13 -10.52 -26.77
CA PRO A 434 -1.97 -10.91 -27.58
C PRO A 434 -0.93 -9.80 -27.71
N TYR A 435 -1.34 -8.53 -27.60
CA TYR A 435 -0.43 -7.38 -27.61
C TYR A 435 0.58 -7.40 -26.44
N LEU A 436 0.34 -8.15 -25.36
CA LEU A 436 1.30 -8.26 -24.25
C LEU A 436 2.62 -8.92 -24.67
N LEU A 437 2.64 -9.67 -25.78
CA LEU A 437 3.87 -10.23 -26.35
C LEU A 437 4.82 -9.14 -26.89
N ASP A 438 4.31 -7.93 -27.12
CA ASP A 438 5.06 -6.73 -27.48
C ASP A 438 5.37 -5.83 -26.28
N HIS A 439 5.01 -6.23 -25.05
CA HIS A 439 5.43 -5.58 -23.80
C HIS A 439 6.06 -6.63 -22.86
N CYS A 440 7.20 -7.17 -23.31
CA CYS A 440 7.94 -8.25 -22.65
C CYS A 440 9.26 -7.75 -22.08
N PHE A 441 9.49 -7.95 -20.79
CA PHE A 441 10.75 -7.53 -20.16
C PHE A 441 11.92 -8.45 -20.52
N ALA A 442 11.66 -9.70 -20.92
CA ALA A 442 12.68 -10.66 -21.31
C ALA A 442 12.47 -11.10 -22.76
N PRO A 443 13.26 -10.60 -23.73
CA PRO A 443 13.15 -11.08 -25.10
C PRO A 443 13.59 -12.55 -25.16
N GLN A 444 12.90 -13.33 -25.99
CA GLN A 444 13.22 -14.73 -26.29
C GLN A 444 13.16 -14.92 -27.81
N ARG A 445 13.68 -16.04 -28.30
CA ARG A 445 13.58 -16.38 -29.73
C ARG A 445 12.12 -16.46 -30.19
N ASP A 446 11.91 -16.17 -31.47
CA ASP A 446 10.60 -16.30 -32.08
C ASP A 446 10.05 -17.72 -31.92
N GLY A 447 8.77 -17.83 -31.55
CA GLY A 447 8.13 -19.12 -31.28
C GLY A 447 8.61 -19.82 -30.01
N TRP A 448 9.23 -19.11 -29.05
CA TRP A 448 9.55 -19.67 -27.74
C TRP A 448 8.31 -20.25 -27.05
N HIS A 449 8.40 -21.53 -26.68
CA HIS A 449 7.26 -22.32 -26.22
C HIS A 449 6.74 -21.95 -24.82
N ASP A 450 7.59 -21.38 -23.95
CA ASP A 450 7.20 -20.96 -22.60
C ASP A 450 7.12 -19.43 -22.50
N GLU A 451 5.93 -18.89 -22.69
CA GLU A 451 5.70 -17.45 -22.66
C GLU A 451 5.98 -16.81 -21.29
N VAL A 452 6.04 -17.58 -20.20
CA VAL A 452 6.42 -17.07 -18.86
C VAL A 452 7.86 -16.56 -18.87
N ASP A 453 8.72 -17.14 -19.71
CA ASP A 453 10.11 -16.70 -19.91
C ASP A 453 10.23 -15.38 -20.63
N ARG A 454 9.18 -14.95 -21.32
CA ARG A 454 9.14 -13.63 -21.96
C ARG A 454 8.82 -12.51 -20.98
N ARG A 455 8.25 -12.85 -19.81
CA ARG A 455 7.71 -11.89 -18.82
C ARG A 455 6.82 -10.84 -19.50
N PRO A 456 5.70 -11.24 -20.12
CA PRO A 456 4.73 -10.30 -20.69
C PRO A 456 4.06 -9.53 -19.56
N VAL A 457 4.41 -8.26 -19.37
CA VAL A 457 3.87 -7.41 -18.30
C VAL A 457 2.74 -6.58 -18.88
N VAL A 458 1.63 -6.43 -18.14
CA VAL A 458 0.55 -5.50 -18.50
C VAL A 458 1.06 -4.07 -18.26
N PRO A 459 1.10 -3.20 -19.29
CA PRO A 459 1.53 -1.81 -19.11
C PRO A 459 0.68 -1.11 -18.05
N ALA A 460 1.30 -0.24 -17.24
CA ALA A 460 0.59 0.57 -16.26
C ALA A 460 -0.56 1.36 -16.89
N THR A 461 -0.32 1.90 -18.09
CA THR A 461 -1.28 2.70 -18.87
C THR A 461 -2.43 1.86 -19.43
N THR A 462 -2.22 0.58 -19.71
CA THR A 462 -3.31 -0.36 -20.04
C THR A 462 -4.20 -0.60 -18.81
N LEU A 463 -3.62 -0.66 -17.60
CA LEU A 463 -4.42 -0.75 -16.36
C LEU A 463 -5.26 0.51 -16.15
N LEU A 464 -4.72 1.71 -16.42
CA LEU A 464 -5.49 2.96 -16.40
C LEU A 464 -6.72 2.87 -17.31
N ARG A 465 -6.54 2.35 -18.53
CA ARG A 465 -7.65 2.14 -19.47
C ARG A 465 -8.71 1.20 -18.90
N PHE A 466 -8.29 0.05 -18.34
CA PHE A 466 -9.23 -0.90 -17.73
C PHE A 466 -9.98 -0.30 -16.54
N MET A 467 -9.31 0.53 -15.72
CA MET A 467 -9.96 1.22 -14.60
C MET A 467 -10.98 2.24 -15.08
N ALA A 468 -10.65 3.04 -16.11
CA ALA A 468 -11.59 3.97 -16.73
C ALA A 468 -12.82 3.23 -17.31
N ASP A 469 -12.60 2.13 -18.04
CA ASP A 469 -13.68 1.32 -18.61
C ASP A 469 -14.57 0.69 -17.51
N ALA A 470 -13.98 0.26 -16.39
CA ALA A 470 -14.73 -0.27 -15.26
C ALA A 470 -15.56 0.82 -14.55
N ALA A 471 -14.99 2.02 -14.40
CA ALA A 471 -15.68 3.17 -13.83
C ALA A 471 -16.89 3.61 -14.68
N GLU A 472 -16.72 3.67 -16.01
CA GLU A 472 -17.82 3.99 -16.92
C GLU A 472 -18.92 2.91 -16.92
N LYS A 473 -18.55 1.62 -16.81
CA LYS A 473 -19.54 0.54 -16.64
C LYS A 473 -20.32 0.65 -15.34
N ALA A 474 -19.68 1.11 -14.26
CA ALA A 474 -20.29 1.34 -12.97
C ALA A 474 -21.19 2.59 -12.94
N ALA A 475 -21.04 3.50 -13.90
CA ALA A 475 -21.84 4.73 -14.01
C ALA A 475 -22.33 4.97 -15.45
N PRO A 476 -23.35 4.21 -15.92
CA PRO A 476 -23.85 4.33 -17.28
C PRO A 476 -24.23 5.77 -17.64
N GLY A 477 -23.79 6.23 -18.83
CA GLY A 477 -24.06 7.59 -19.31
C GLY A 477 -23.03 8.64 -18.84
N ARG A 478 -22.00 8.24 -18.11
CA ARG A 478 -20.85 9.08 -17.75
C ARG A 478 -19.57 8.61 -18.42
N ARG A 479 -18.57 9.50 -18.43
CA ARG A 479 -17.24 9.31 -19.00
C ARG A 479 -16.17 9.50 -17.94
N ALA A 480 -15.12 8.70 -18.00
CA ALA A 480 -13.93 8.93 -17.20
C ALA A 480 -13.21 10.18 -17.73
N VAL A 481 -13.24 11.27 -16.96
CA VAL A 481 -12.62 12.56 -17.33
C VAL A 481 -11.29 12.78 -16.64
N ALA A 482 -11.02 12.05 -15.56
CA ALA A 482 -9.69 12.00 -14.97
C ALA A 482 -9.41 10.69 -14.24
N VAL A 483 -8.13 10.33 -14.13
CA VAL A 483 -7.65 9.25 -13.26
C VAL A 483 -6.60 9.82 -12.31
N CYS A 484 -6.85 9.70 -11.01
CA CYS A 484 -6.14 10.37 -9.93
C CYS A 484 -5.57 9.37 -8.93
N ASP A 485 -4.51 9.78 -8.22
CA ASP A 485 -3.81 8.97 -7.22
C ASP A 485 -3.54 7.54 -7.69
N VAL A 486 -3.04 7.39 -8.92
CA VAL A 486 -2.69 6.08 -9.48
C VAL A 486 -1.51 5.53 -8.69
N ARG A 487 -1.71 4.38 -8.05
CA ARG A 487 -0.68 3.62 -7.34
C ARG A 487 -0.42 2.33 -8.07
N LEU A 488 0.82 2.12 -8.49
CA LEU A 488 1.27 0.90 -9.17
C LEU A 488 2.08 0.07 -8.16
N LEU A 489 1.41 -0.92 -7.57
CA LEU A 489 1.89 -1.65 -6.41
C LEU A 489 2.70 -2.89 -6.80
N ARG A 490 2.23 -3.61 -7.84
CA ARG A 490 2.85 -4.86 -8.29
C ARG A 490 2.62 -5.06 -9.78
N TRP A 491 3.64 -5.51 -10.51
CA TRP A 491 3.48 -5.90 -11.91
C TRP A 491 2.47 -7.03 -12.08
N LEU A 492 1.56 -6.85 -13.04
CA LEU A 492 0.63 -7.87 -13.49
C LEU A 492 1.18 -8.50 -14.77
N THR A 493 1.24 -9.83 -14.84
CA THR A 493 1.81 -10.54 -15.99
C THR A 493 0.76 -11.32 -16.77
N GLY A 494 0.88 -11.36 -18.09
CA GLY A 494 0.03 -12.15 -19.00
C GLY A 494 0.38 -13.63 -19.09
N ALA A 495 1.47 -14.07 -18.45
CA ALA A 495 1.85 -15.47 -18.40
C ALA A 495 2.47 -15.78 -17.02
N PRO A 496 1.96 -16.78 -16.27
CA PRO A 496 0.81 -17.62 -16.60
C PRO A 496 -0.51 -16.85 -16.62
N ALA A 497 -1.52 -17.41 -17.28
CA ALA A 497 -2.86 -16.83 -17.30
C ALA A 497 -3.39 -16.66 -15.87
N THR A 498 -3.91 -15.47 -15.55
CA THR A 498 -4.32 -15.09 -14.20
C THR A 498 -5.63 -14.31 -14.24
N ASP A 499 -6.51 -14.63 -13.29
CA ASP A 499 -7.76 -13.90 -13.07
C ASP A 499 -7.55 -12.88 -11.94
N VAL A 500 -7.90 -11.63 -12.20
CA VAL A 500 -7.73 -10.52 -11.26
C VAL A 500 -9.07 -9.82 -11.03
N SER A 501 -9.42 -9.53 -9.77
CA SER A 501 -10.62 -8.73 -9.50
C SER A 501 -10.41 -7.27 -9.92
N VAL A 502 -11.45 -6.67 -10.48
CA VAL A 502 -11.54 -5.23 -10.70
C VAL A 502 -12.75 -4.74 -9.92
N ASP A 503 -12.47 -4.01 -8.85
CA ASP A 503 -13.45 -3.55 -7.87
C ASP A 503 -13.63 -2.04 -7.99
N VAL A 504 -14.85 -1.61 -8.24
CA VAL A 504 -15.26 -0.20 -8.35
C VAL A 504 -16.14 0.14 -7.14
N VAL A 505 -15.72 1.15 -6.38
CA VAL A 505 -16.40 1.62 -5.17
C VAL A 505 -16.68 3.11 -5.31
N PRO A 506 -17.95 3.55 -5.28
CA PRO A 506 -18.28 4.97 -5.28
C PRO A 506 -17.69 5.70 -4.08
N GLU A 507 -17.00 6.81 -4.31
CA GLU A 507 -16.49 7.72 -3.26
C GLU A 507 -17.27 9.04 -3.22
N GLY A 508 -18.03 9.33 -4.27
CA GLY A 508 -18.88 10.51 -4.39
C GLY A 508 -19.82 10.39 -5.60
N PRO A 509 -20.60 11.45 -5.88
CA PRO A 509 -21.53 11.45 -7.02
C PRO A 509 -20.83 11.35 -8.38
N ASP A 510 -19.58 11.84 -8.44
CA ASP A 510 -18.80 11.99 -9.66
C ASP A 510 -17.43 11.30 -9.54
N GLN A 511 -17.23 10.44 -8.53
CA GLN A 511 -15.93 9.82 -8.24
C GLN A 511 -16.10 8.36 -7.81
N VAL A 512 -15.26 7.50 -8.35
CA VAL A 512 -15.17 6.09 -7.95
C VAL A 512 -13.72 5.70 -7.69
N ARG A 513 -13.47 4.94 -6.64
CA ARG A 513 -12.20 4.24 -6.45
C ARG A 513 -12.25 2.94 -7.25
N VAL A 514 -11.23 2.70 -8.05
CA VAL A 514 -11.07 1.44 -8.80
C VAL A 514 -9.80 0.74 -8.33
N THR A 515 -9.92 -0.54 -8.01
CA THR A 515 -8.80 -1.39 -7.60
C THR A 515 -8.72 -2.59 -8.52
N VAL A 516 -7.52 -2.90 -9.03
CA VAL A 516 -7.22 -4.08 -9.85
C VAL A 516 -6.37 -5.04 -9.01
N GLY A 517 -7.03 -5.93 -8.28
CA GLY A 517 -6.42 -6.87 -7.34
C GLY A 517 -5.41 -6.20 -6.39
N GLU A 518 -4.21 -6.78 -6.28
CA GLU A 518 -3.09 -6.20 -5.53
C GLU A 518 -2.13 -5.38 -6.41
N HIS A 519 -2.49 -5.12 -7.66
CA HIS A 519 -1.57 -4.58 -8.68
C HIS A 519 -1.65 -3.07 -8.80
N CYS A 520 -2.87 -2.53 -8.80
CA CYS A 520 -3.09 -1.11 -9.03
C CYS A 520 -4.35 -0.60 -8.32
N ALA A 521 -4.32 0.65 -7.88
CA ALA A 521 -5.47 1.36 -7.38
C ALA A 521 -5.44 2.82 -7.87
N ALA A 522 -6.60 3.39 -8.16
CA ALA A 522 -6.76 4.78 -8.53
C ALA A 522 -8.16 5.30 -8.17
N VAL A 523 -8.34 6.61 -8.21
CA VAL A 523 -9.65 7.27 -8.19
C VAL A 523 -9.97 7.77 -9.59
N VAL A 524 -11.11 7.38 -10.14
CA VAL A 524 -11.59 7.84 -11.45
C VAL A 524 -12.68 8.88 -11.25
N GLU A 525 -12.50 10.05 -11.84
CA GLU A 525 -13.51 11.10 -11.89
C GLU A 525 -14.39 10.94 -13.12
N LEU A 526 -15.70 11.12 -12.94
CA LEU A 526 -16.74 10.83 -13.91
C LEU A 526 -17.61 12.05 -14.16
N ALA A 527 -17.76 12.44 -15.43
CA ALA A 527 -18.68 13.51 -15.83
C ALA A 527 -19.58 13.04 -16.98
N VAL A 528 -20.64 13.80 -17.28
CA VAL A 528 -21.52 13.50 -18.43
C VAL A 528 -20.75 13.64 -19.74
N ASP A 529 -19.93 14.69 -19.83
CA ASP A 529 -19.10 15.01 -20.99
C ASP A 529 -17.69 15.41 -20.55
N TYR A 530 -16.74 15.38 -21.48
CA TYR A 530 -15.39 15.87 -21.23
C TYR A 530 -15.37 17.37 -20.90
N PRO A 531 -14.51 17.82 -19.98
CA PRO A 531 -14.32 19.24 -19.71
C PRO A 531 -13.75 19.97 -20.93
N ALA A 532 -13.99 21.28 -21.01
CA ALA A 532 -13.38 22.10 -22.05
C ALA A 532 -11.84 22.06 -21.94
N PRO A 533 -11.12 21.83 -23.05
CA PRO A 533 -9.67 21.82 -23.03
C PRO A 533 -9.11 23.21 -22.68
N PRO A 534 -7.89 23.28 -22.08
CA PRO A 534 -7.19 24.53 -21.89
C PRO A 534 -7.08 25.34 -23.20
N ALA A 535 -7.26 26.66 -23.10
CA ALA A 535 -7.30 27.55 -24.26
C ALA A 535 -5.97 27.60 -25.04
N THR A 536 -4.86 27.21 -24.42
CA THR A 536 -3.55 27.24 -25.06
C THR A 536 -2.70 26.06 -24.57
N PRO A 537 -2.04 25.31 -25.48
CA PRO A 537 -1.07 24.32 -25.08
C PRO A 537 0.07 24.89 -24.26
N LEU A 538 0.68 24.04 -23.44
CA LEU A 538 1.82 24.38 -22.61
C LEU A 538 3.02 24.80 -23.48
N ALA A 539 3.52 26.00 -23.22
CA ALA A 539 4.74 26.49 -23.84
C ALA A 539 5.97 25.87 -23.15
N VAL A 540 7.04 25.68 -23.92
CA VAL A 540 8.36 25.30 -23.41
C VAL A 540 9.42 26.23 -24.00
N ASP A 541 10.45 26.55 -23.22
CA ASP A 541 11.58 27.31 -23.70
C ASP A 541 12.42 26.45 -24.66
N THR A 542 12.45 26.85 -25.93
CA THR A 542 13.17 26.13 -26.99
C THR A 542 14.61 26.61 -27.17
N ALA A 543 15.06 27.64 -26.44
CA ALA A 543 16.38 28.24 -26.62
C ALA A 543 17.56 27.30 -26.32
N GLY A 544 17.31 26.18 -25.62
CA GLY A 544 18.30 25.15 -25.28
C GLY A 544 18.02 23.76 -25.84
N GLU A 545 17.14 23.64 -26.84
CA GLU A 545 16.83 22.35 -27.47
C GLU A 545 17.94 21.87 -28.40
N THR A 546 18.12 20.56 -28.43
CA THR A 546 18.98 19.86 -29.39
C THR A 546 18.17 18.86 -30.20
N MET A 547 18.65 18.57 -31.41
CA MET A 547 18.09 17.50 -32.22
C MET A 547 18.39 16.15 -31.55
N PRO A 548 17.39 15.25 -31.46
CA PRO A 548 17.59 13.88 -31.01
C PRO A 548 18.70 13.17 -31.78
N ALA A 549 19.56 12.43 -31.05
CA ALA A 549 20.72 11.75 -31.64
C ALA A 549 20.37 10.50 -32.46
N VAL A 550 19.11 10.06 -32.37
CA VAL A 550 18.57 8.92 -33.10
C VAL A 550 17.19 9.28 -33.63
N THR A 551 16.81 8.68 -34.75
CA THR A 551 15.43 8.69 -35.24
C THR A 551 14.53 7.83 -34.36
N ALA A 552 13.21 8.03 -34.43
CA ALA A 552 12.24 7.19 -33.70
C ALA A 552 12.35 5.70 -34.09
N ARG A 553 12.68 5.40 -35.36
CA ARG A 553 12.95 4.03 -35.80
C ARG A 553 14.20 3.46 -35.13
N GLU A 554 15.31 4.21 -35.13
CA GLU A 554 16.54 3.77 -34.48
C GLU A 554 16.39 3.63 -32.96
N PHE A 555 15.52 4.42 -32.33
CA PHE A 555 15.17 4.30 -30.92
C PHE A 555 14.68 2.89 -30.57
N TYR A 556 13.85 2.30 -31.43
CA TYR A 556 13.38 0.92 -31.31
C TYR A 556 14.33 -0.13 -31.85
N ASP A 557 14.95 0.09 -33.02
CA ASP A 557 15.89 -0.86 -33.62
C ASP A 557 17.09 -1.11 -32.69
N LYS A 558 17.53 -0.08 -31.96
CA LYS A 558 18.59 -0.19 -30.95
C LYS A 558 18.09 -0.75 -29.62
N ARG A 559 16.80 -1.03 -29.44
CA ARG A 559 16.17 -1.46 -28.18
C ARG A 559 16.54 -0.53 -27.01
N ILE A 560 16.47 0.79 -27.22
CA ILE A 560 16.57 1.74 -26.10
C ILE A 560 15.37 1.52 -25.17
N MET A 561 14.20 1.24 -25.76
CA MET A 561 13.04 0.68 -25.07
C MET A 561 12.84 -0.79 -25.47
N PHE A 562 12.24 -1.58 -24.58
CA PHE A 562 12.02 -3.02 -24.79
C PHE A 562 10.77 -3.35 -25.62
N HIS A 563 9.96 -2.34 -25.96
CA HIS A 563 8.66 -2.47 -26.61
C HIS A 563 8.76 -3.09 -28.02
N GLY A 564 7.87 -4.04 -28.30
CA GLY A 564 7.63 -4.62 -29.61
C GLY A 564 6.60 -3.83 -30.43
N PRO A 565 6.36 -4.21 -31.70
CA PRO A 565 5.64 -3.40 -32.68
C PRO A 565 4.30 -2.81 -32.23
N ALA A 566 3.48 -3.53 -31.47
CA ALA A 566 2.18 -3.02 -31.00
C ALA A 566 2.28 -1.81 -30.05
N PHE A 567 3.45 -1.54 -29.46
CA PHE A 567 3.70 -0.40 -28.56
C PHE A 567 4.69 0.62 -29.14
N GLN A 568 5.17 0.44 -30.37
CA GLN A 568 6.13 1.35 -31.00
C GLN A 568 5.43 2.53 -31.70
N CYS A 569 4.75 3.38 -30.92
CA CYS A 569 3.93 4.47 -31.46
C CYS A 569 4.63 5.82 -31.52
N VAL A 570 5.79 6.02 -30.87
CA VAL A 570 6.64 7.18 -31.13
C VAL A 570 7.12 7.13 -32.59
N THR A 571 6.62 8.03 -33.43
CA THR A 571 6.95 8.10 -34.86
C THR A 571 7.93 9.23 -35.17
N GLU A 572 8.01 10.23 -34.29
CA GLU A 572 8.99 11.31 -34.39
C GLU A 572 9.56 11.67 -33.01
N LEU A 573 10.89 11.83 -32.94
CA LEU A 573 11.57 12.52 -31.84
C LEU A 573 11.92 13.92 -32.34
N THR A 574 11.20 14.94 -31.86
CA THR A 574 11.27 16.29 -32.41
C THR A 574 12.42 17.09 -31.79
N ALA A 575 12.54 17.09 -30.45
CA ALA A 575 13.53 17.88 -29.73
C ALA A 575 13.79 17.33 -28.32
N VAL A 576 15.00 17.52 -27.81
CA VAL A 576 15.36 17.22 -26.42
C VAL A 576 16.07 18.41 -25.77
N GLY A 577 15.62 18.79 -24.58
CA GLY A 577 16.21 19.84 -23.75
C GLY A 577 16.58 19.32 -22.36
N VAL A 578 17.17 20.21 -21.55
CA VAL A 578 17.65 19.85 -20.19
C VAL A 578 16.51 19.41 -19.27
N ARG A 579 15.28 19.91 -19.45
CA ARG A 579 14.13 19.54 -18.61
C ARG A 579 12.89 19.18 -19.41
N HIS A 580 13.05 18.76 -20.66
CA HIS A 580 11.91 18.35 -21.48
C HIS A 580 12.31 17.54 -22.70
N VAL A 581 11.33 16.84 -23.26
CA VAL A 581 11.42 16.14 -24.55
C VAL A 581 10.10 16.33 -25.30
N ARG A 582 10.19 16.45 -26.62
CA ARG A 582 9.04 16.57 -27.52
C ARG A 582 9.11 15.53 -28.62
N GLY A 583 7.98 14.97 -28.96
CA GLY A 583 7.85 14.01 -30.05
C GLY A 583 6.42 13.89 -30.55
N VAL A 584 6.24 13.05 -31.57
CA VAL A 584 4.96 12.70 -32.14
C VAL A 584 4.69 11.23 -31.86
N ILE A 585 3.49 10.95 -31.37
CA ILE A 585 2.96 9.61 -31.13
C ILE A 585 1.82 9.40 -32.13
N THR A 586 1.92 8.38 -32.98
CA THR A 586 0.84 8.01 -33.89
C THR A 586 -0.02 6.93 -33.24
N VAL A 587 -1.30 7.24 -33.01
CA VAL A 587 -2.24 6.35 -32.29
C VAL A 587 -2.43 5.04 -33.05
N ASN A 588 -2.55 3.92 -32.32
CA ASN A 588 -2.95 2.62 -32.85
C ASN A 588 -4.10 2.02 -32.03
N GLU A 589 -4.48 0.78 -32.33
CA GLU A 589 -5.59 0.08 -31.65
C GLU A 589 -5.19 -0.57 -30.32
N THR A 590 -3.91 -0.52 -29.93
CA THR A 590 -3.41 -1.24 -28.76
C THR A 590 -3.83 -0.53 -27.46
N PRO A 591 -4.55 -1.20 -26.55
CA PRO A 591 -5.05 -0.57 -25.32
C PRO A 591 -3.94 0.01 -24.45
N GLY A 592 -4.00 1.32 -24.19
CA GLY A 592 -3.04 2.04 -23.35
C GLY A 592 -1.73 2.44 -24.04
N ALA A 593 -1.55 2.12 -25.32
CA ALA A 593 -0.32 2.41 -26.04
C ALA A 593 -0.04 3.92 -26.19
N LEU A 594 -1.08 4.75 -26.38
CA LEU A 594 -0.90 6.21 -26.47
C LEU A 594 -0.19 6.77 -25.23
N LEU A 595 -0.69 6.45 -24.04
CA LEU A 595 -0.09 6.91 -22.78
C LEU A 595 1.24 6.19 -22.49
N ASP A 596 1.37 4.92 -22.87
CA ASP A 596 2.65 4.19 -22.71
C ASP A 596 3.79 4.90 -23.45
N ASN A 597 3.52 5.38 -24.65
CA ASN A 597 4.49 6.11 -25.48
C ASN A 597 4.89 7.48 -24.90
N VAL A 598 4.11 8.06 -23.99
CA VAL A 598 4.54 9.20 -23.17
C VAL A 598 5.70 8.78 -22.26
N GLY A 599 5.56 7.64 -21.57
CA GLY A 599 6.62 7.03 -20.77
C GLY A 599 7.84 6.63 -21.62
N GLN A 600 7.64 6.27 -22.90
CA GLN A 600 8.75 5.98 -23.80
C GLN A 600 9.53 7.22 -24.23
N LEU A 601 8.86 8.35 -24.51
CA LEU A 601 9.54 9.63 -24.75
C LEU A 601 10.36 10.06 -23.54
N LEU A 602 9.80 9.86 -22.35
CA LEU A 602 10.47 10.08 -21.09
C LEU A 602 11.70 9.15 -20.92
N GLY A 603 11.56 7.88 -21.31
CA GLY A 603 12.66 6.93 -21.43
C GLY A 603 13.77 7.42 -22.38
N TYR A 604 13.40 7.99 -23.51
CA TYR A 604 14.36 8.61 -24.44
C TYR A 604 15.09 9.80 -23.80
N TRP A 605 14.36 10.69 -23.10
CA TRP A 605 14.99 11.81 -22.40
C TRP A 605 16.04 11.35 -21.39
N MET A 606 15.73 10.30 -20.61
CA MET A 606 16.70 9.70 -19.69
C MET A 606 17.92 9.15 -20.40
N HIS A 607 17.71 8.41 -21.50
CA HIS A 607 18.79 7.87 -22.31
C HIS A 607 19.70 8.98 -22.86
N ALA A 608 19.12 10.08 -23.34
CA ALA A 608 19.84 11.18 -23.96
C ALA A 608 20.59 12.08 -22.95
N THR A 609 20.07 12.24 -21.73
CA THR A 609 20.58 13.26 -20.78
C THR A 609 21.27 12.70 -19.55
N GLN A 610 20.93 11.48 -19.11
CA GLN A 610 21.46 10.90 -17.88
C GLN A 610 22.66 10.00 -18.18
N THR A 611 23.60 9.89 -17.24
CA THR A 611 24.78 9.00 -17.35
C THR A 611 24.61 7.69 -16.59
N THR A 612 23.78 7.69 -15.54
CA THR A 612 23.45 6.53 -14.71
C THR A 612 21.94 6.39 -14.55
N GLY A 613 21.46 5.22 -14.10
CA GLY A 613 20.04 5.01 -13.80
C GLY A 613 19.11 5.34 -14.97
N ARG A 614 19.48 4.88 -16.18
CA ARG A 614 18.79 5.12 -17.46
C ARG A 614 17.56 4.24 -17.69
N MET A 615 17.22 3.43 -16.70
CA MET A 615 16.08 2.53 -16.73
C MET A 615 15.17 2.89 -15.59
N ALA A 616 13.89 3.01 -15.89
CA ALA A 616 12.90 3.33 -14.89
C ALA A 616 11.55 2.77 -15.30
N PHE A 617 10.68 2.60 -14.29
CA PHE A 617 9.32 2.12 -14.49
C PHE A 617 8.35 2.94 -13.62
N PRO A 618 7.12 3.15 -14.11
CA PRO A 618 6.13 3.95 -13.38
C PRO A 618 5.72 3.28 -12.07
N VAL A 619 5.67 4.09 -11.01
CA VAL A 619 5.22 3.67 -9.67
C VAL A 619 4.02 4.49 -9.18
N ARG A 620 3.89 5.74 -9.66
CA ARG A 620 2.77 6.62 -9.30
C ARG A 620 2.45 7.57 -10.44
N ILE A 621 1.18 7.89 -10.63
CA ILE A 621 0.76 9.04 -11.45
C ILE A 621 -0.21 9.84 -10.59
N GLY A 622 0.10 11.11 -10.34
CA GLY A 622 -0.75 11.97 -9.51
C GLY A 622 -2.11 12.20 -10.14
N ARG A 623 -2.13 12.59 -11.42
CA ARG A 623 -3.36 12.84 -12.17
C ARG A 623 -3.16 12.71 -13.69
N VAL A 624 -4.17 12.18 -14.37
CA VAL A 624 -4.36 12.25 -15.82
C VAL A 624 -5.71 12.86 -16.10
N ASP A 625 -5.76 14.03 -16.73
CA ASP A 625 -6.98 14.71 -17.17
C ASP A 625 -7.22 14.44 -18.65
N PHE A 626 -8.46 14.12 -19.01
CA PHE A 626 -8.90 13.91 -20.39
C PHE A 626 -9.88 15.00 -20.81
N TYR A 627 -9.62 15.65 -21.94
CA TYR A 627 -10.49 16.69 -22.52
C TYR A 627 -11.23 16.21 -23.76
N GLY A 628 -11.07 14.95 -24.12
CA GLY A 628 -11.72 14.32 -25.25
C GLY A 628 -11.47 12.81 -25.29
N PRO A 629 -12.16 12.08 -26.16
CA PRO A 629 -11.92 10.66 -26.37
C PRO A 629 -10.53 10.45 -27.00
N GLU A 630 -10.00 9.23 -26.82
CA GLU A 630 -8.79 8.82 -27.52
C GLU A 630 -8.98 8.94 -29.05
N PRO A 631 -8.03 9.56 -29.78
CA PRO A 631 -8.15 9.76 -31.22
C PRO A 631 -8.21 8.44 -32.00
N ALA A 632 -8.68 8.52 -33.26
CA ALA A 632 -8.70 7.36 -34.13
C ALA A 632 -7.28 6.86 -34.46
N PRO A 633 -7.08 5.54 -34.68
CA PRO A 633 -5.81 5.01 -35.16
C PRO A 633 -5.29 5.75 -36.41
N GLY A 634 -3.99 6.01 -36.44
CA GLY A 634 -3.33 6.82 -37.47
C GLY A 634 -3.32 8.32 -37.19
N THR A 635 -3.95 8.80 -36.11
CA THR A 635 -3.88 10.21 -35.73
C THR A 635 -2.53 10.52 -35.08
N ASP A 636 -1.89 11.61 -35.49
CA ASP A 636 -0.66 12.11 -34.88
C ASP A 636 -0.97 12.99 -33.66
N VAL A 637 -0.38 12.63 -32.53
CA VAL A 637 -0.50 13.33 -31.25
C VAL A 637 0.85 13.92 -30.90
N ARG A 638 0.91 15.26 -30.80
CA ARG A 638 2.10 15.94 -30.31
C ARG A 638 2.18 15.77 -28.79
N CYS A 639 3.30 15.25 -28.31
CA CYS A 639 3.56 15.05 -26.89
C CYS A 639 4.70 15.96 -26.43
N LEU A 640 4.47 16.69 -25.35
CA LEU A 640 5.48 17.41 -24.59
C LEU A 640 5.58 16.76 -23.21
N VAL A 641 6.77 16.28 -22.83
CA VAL A 641 7.08 15.83 -21.48
C VAL A 641 8.02 16.83 -20.83
N ARG A 642 7.70 17.29 -19.61
CA ARG A 642 8.53 18.19 -18.80
C ARG A 642 9.01 17.47 -17.55
N ILE A 643 10.29 17.65 -17.23
CA ILE A 643 10.94 17.02 -16.09
C ILE A 643 10.84 17.94 -14.88
N VAL A 644 10.07 17.50 -13.89
CA VAL A 644 9.82 18.21 -12.63
C VAL A 644 10.97 17.99 -11.66
N SER A 645 11.42 16.75 -11.47
CA SER A 645 12.56 16.44 -10.61
C SER A 645 13.27 15.15 -11.01
N VAL A 646 14.56 15.04 -10.67
CA VAL A 646 15.35 13.82 -10.83
C VAL A 646 16.18 13.64 -9.55
N THR A 647 16.02 12.49 -8.91
CA THR A 647 16.79 12.06 -7.73
C THR A 647 17.55 10.79 -8.07
N GLU A 648 18.41 10.29 -7.18
CA GLU A 648 19.10 9.01 -7.41
C GLU A 648 18.15 7.84 -7.63
N THR A 649 17.00 7.87 -6.97
CA THR A 649 16.09 6.73 -6.89
C THR A 649 14.82 6.89 -7.72
N ASP A 650 14.36 8.12 -7.93
CA ASP A 650 13.08 8.40 -8.56
C ASP A 650 13.21 9.63 -9.46
N PHE A 651 12.36 9.74 -10.46
CA PHE A 651 12.21 10.98 -11.20
C PHE A 651 10.73 11.26 -11.47
N GLU A 652 10.40 12.54 -11.62
CA GLU A 652 9.04 13.02 -11.77
C GLU A 652 8.90 13.92 -13.00
N ALA A 653 7.80 13.76 -13.73
CA ALA A 653 7.49 14.50 -14.93
C ALA A 653 6.00 14.84 -15.05
N ASP A 654 5.73 15.89 -15.80
CA ASP A 654 4.41 16.20 -16.34
C ASP A 654 4.41 15.98 -17.85
N ALA A 655 3.26 15.72 -18.45
CA ALA A 655 3.14 15.64 -19.90
C ALA A 655 1.84 16.28 -20.40
N GLN A 656 1.86 16.73 -21.65
CA GLN A 656 0.66 17.20 -22.35
C GLN A 656 0.59 16.59 -23.75
N LEU A 657 -0.60 16.14 -24.11
CA LEU A 657 -0.94 15.60 -25.42
C LEU A 657 -1.78 16.61 -26.20
N VAL A 658 -1.41 16.88 -27.45
CA VAL A 658 -2.06 17.89 -28.30
C VAL A 658 -2.33 17.32 -29.68
N VAL A 659 -3.57 17.48 -30.16
CA VAL A 659 -4.00 17.14 -31.53
C VAL A 659 -4.49 18.41 -32.20
N ASP A 660 -3.95 18.76 -33.37
CA ASP A 660 -4.34 19.95 -34.14
C ASP A 660 -4.40 21.27 -33.35
N GLY A 661 -3.55 21.39 -32.31
CA GLY A 661 -3.49 22.58 -31.44
C GLY A 661 -4.47 22.57 -30.26
N VAL A 662 -5.31 21.54 -30.15
CA VAL A 662 -6.22 21.32 -29.03
C VAL A 662 -5.60 20.34 -28.05
N VAL A 663 -5.63 20.67 -26.75
CA VAL A 663 -5.14 19.78 -25.69
C VAL A 663 -6.08 18.59 -25.56
N LEU A 664 -5.54 17.38 -25.70
CA LEU A 664 -6.26 16.11 -25.55
C LEU A 664 -6.23 15.63 -24.09
N ALA A 665 -5.06 15.69 -23.47
CA ALA A 665 -4.86 15.24 -22.09
C ALA A 665 -3.69 15.95 -21.43
N ASP A 666 -3.79 16.14 -20.12
CA ASP A 666 -2.70 16.58 -19.24
C ASP A 666 -2.36 15.45 -18.27
N ILE A 667 -1.07 15.25 -18.02
CA ILE A 667 -0.57 14.29 -17.04
C ILE A 667 0.31 15.03 -16.05
N ALA A 668 0.01 14.90 -14.77
CA ALA A 668 0.70 15.58 -13.69
C ALA A 668 1.28 14.59 -12.69
N CYS A 669 2.48 14.90 -12.19
CA CYS A 669 3.17 14.11 -11.17
C CYS A 669 3.32 12.62 -11.59
N TRP A 670 3.72 12.37 -12.83
CA TRP A 670 4.13 11.04 -13.28
C TRP A 670 5.47 10.72 -12.63
N ARG A 671 5.51 9.71 -11.75
CA ARG A 671 6.71 9.30 -11.02
C ARG A 671 7.13 7.89 -11.40
N ASP A 672 8.40 7.78 -11.76
CA ASP A 672 9.07 6.54 -12.12
C ASP A 672 10.17 6.21 -11.12
N ARG A 673 10.28 4.93 -10.76
CA ARG A 673 11.38 4.38 -9.98
C ARG A 673 12.55 4.07 -10.90
N ARG A 674 13.73 4.60 -10.58
CA ARG A 674 14.97 4.37 -11.31
C ARG A 674 15.65 3.08 -10.83
N PHE A 675 16.22 2.35 -11.79
CA PHE A 675 16.95 1.11 -11.56
C PHE A 675 18.41 1.32 -11.94
N ALA A 676 19.31 0.87 -11.06
CA ALA A 676 20.73 0.91 -11.32
C ALA A 676 21.09 -0.09 -12.43
N VAL A 677 21.68 0.41 -13.51
CA VAL A 677 22.18 -0.35 -14.66
C VAL A 677 23.64 0.03 -14.83
N HIS A 678 24.52 -0.96 -14.72
CA HIS A 678 25.94 -0.74 -14.94
C HIS A 678 26.27 -0.75 -16.44
N PRO A 679 27.13 0.15 -16.95
CA PRO A 679 27.48 0.22 -18.37
C PRO A 679 27.88 -1.15 -18.97
N ASP A 680 28.67 -1.94 -18.26
CA ASP A 680 29.13 -3.27 -18.72
C ASP A 680 28.01 -4.30 -18.87
N THR A 681 26.85 -4.05 -18.26
CA THR A 681 25.69 -4.96 -18.32
C THR A 681 24.62 -4.49 -19.32
N GLU A 682 24.72 -3.26 -19.82
CA GLU A 682 23.73 -2.68 -20.74
C GLU A 682 23.61 -3.47 -22.06
N PRO A 683 24.70 -3.91 -22.72
CA PRO A 683 24.59 -4.72 -23.93
C PRO A 683 23.87 -6.06 -23.69
N ALA A 684 24.18 -6.74 -22.58
CA ALA A 684 23.52 -7.98 -22.17
C ALA A 684 22.06 -7.78 -21.80
N TYR A 685 21.69 -6.60 -21.30
CA TYR A 685 20.29 -6.27 -21.02
C TYR A 685 19.46 -6.06 -22.29
N ARG A 686 20.03 -5.32 -23.27
CA ARG A 686 19.34 -4.93 -24.52
C ARG A 686 19.31 -6.05 -25.55
N PHE A 687 20.44 -6.74 -25.71
CA PHE A 687 20.64 -7.80 -26.70
C PHE A 687 21.20 -9.06 -26.03
N PRO A 688 20.45 -9.69 -25.11
CA PRO A 688 20.92 -10.88 -24.38
C PRO A 688 21.26 -12.06 -25.29
N GLU A 689 20.71 -12.12 -26.50
CA GLU A 689 20.97 -13.17 -27.48
C GLU A 689 22.40 -13.16 -28.07
N HIS A 690 23.11 -12.05 -27.91
CA HIS A 690 24.45 -11.83 -28.44
C HIS A 690 25.47 -11.44 -27.37
N ASN A 691 25.01 -11.17 -26.14
CA ASN A 691 25.83 -10.60 -25.09
C ASN A 691 25.63 -11.37 -23.77
N GLY A 692 26.76 -11.66 -23.10
CA GLY A 692 26.80 -12.28 -21.77
C GLY A 692 26.99 -11.26 -20.65
N LEU A 693 26.58 -11.61 -19.44
CA LEU A 693 26.95 -10.91 -18.20
C LEU A 693 28.29 -11.42 -17.65
N ALA A 694 28.66 -12.66 -17.98
CA ALA A 694 29.96 -13.23 -17.65
C ALA A 694 30.95 -13.02 -18.80
N THR A 695 32.19 -12.71 -18.45
CA THR A 695 33.28 -12.49 -19.40
C THR A 695 34.27 -13.65 -19.38
N ARG A 696 34.71 -14.06 -20.58
CA ARG A 696 35.75 -15.08 -20.73
C ARG A 696 37.09 -14.53 -20.23
N GLN A 697 37.77 -15.32 -19.41
CA GLN A 697 39.05 -14.99 -18.82
C GLN A 697 40.19 -15.72 -19.52
N GLU A 698 41.41 -15.28 -19.27
CA GLU A 698 42.61 -16.00 -19.68
C GLU A 698 42.59 -17.44 -19.11
N GLY A 699 42.79 -18.44 -19.96
CA GLY A 699 42.63 -19.85 -19.61
C GLY A 699 41.24 -20.44 -19.86
N GLY A 700 40.27 -19.66 -20.38
CA GLY A 700 39.00 -20.18 -20.91
C GLY A 700 37.87 -20.40 -19.90
N TRP A 701 38.06 -20.01 -18.64
CA TRP A 701 36.99 -19.96 -17.64
C TRP A 701 36.23 -18.61 -17.71
N PHE A 702 35.07 -18.53 -17.07
CA PHE A 702 34.19 -17.36 -17.13
C PHE A 702 34.00 -16.74 -15.74
N ALA A 703 34.06 -15.41 -15.68
CA ALA A 703 33.82 -14.64 -14.47
C ALA A 703 32.55 -13.79 -14.64
N VAL A 704 31.68 -13.79 -13.64
CA VAL A 704 30.56 -12.85 -13.53
C VAL A 704 30.77 -11.99 -12.30
N PHE A 705 30.54 -10.69 -12.46
CA PHE A 705 30.56 -9.73 -11.36
C PHE A 705 29.14 -9.23 -11.11
N GLU A 706 28.79 -9.12 -9.84
CA GLU A 706 27.50 -8.57 -9.43
C GLU A 706 27.54 -7.04 -9.58
N HIS A 707 26.85 -6.54 -10.59
CA HIS A 707 26.79 -5.11 -10.95
C HIS A 707 25.45 -4.44 -10.59
N TRP A 708 24.56 -5.16 -9.90
CA TRP A 708 23.30 -4.65 -9.41
C TRP A 708 23.40 -4.40 -7.89
N PRO A 709 23.20 -3.17 -7.40
CA PRO A 709 23.40 -2.81 -5.99
C PRO A 709 22.23 -3.20 -5.09
N ASP A 710 21.03 -3.40 -5.65
CA ASP A 710 19.80 -3.66 -4.92
C ASP A 710 19.00 -4.86 -5.46
N LEU A 711 18.02 -5.29 -4.67
CA LEU A 711 17.18 -6.45 -4.97
C LEU A 711 16.35 -6.27 -6.23
N ALA A 712 15.83 -5.06 -6.48
CA ALA A 712 14.92 -4.79 -7.58
C ALA A 712 15.68 -4.79 -8.91
N SER A 713 16.87 -4.18 -8.96
CA SER A 713 17.77 -4.31 -10.10
C SER A 713 18.19 -5.76 -10.34
N ARG A 714 18.46 -6.55 -9.29
CA ARG A 714 18.77 -7.98 -9.44
C ARG A 714 17.64 -8.77 -10.10
N GLU A 715 16.40 -8.51 -9.71
CA GLU A 715 15.25 -9.21 -10.25
C GLU A 715 15.11 -9.01 -11.77
N LEU A 716 15.43 -7.83 -12.31
CA LEU A 716 15.41 -7.58 -13.75
C LEU A 716 16.34 -8.51 -14.54
N TYR A 717 17.58 -8.68 -14.08
CA TYR A 717 18.55 -9.58 -14.73
C TYR A 717 18.20 -11.05 -14.50
N LEU A 718 17.78 -11.42 -13.28
CA LEU A 718 17.31 -12.76 -12.97
C LEU A 718 16.20 -13.19 -13.92
N ASN A 719 15.22 -12.31 -14.14
CA ASN A 719 14.08 -12.58 -15.00
C ASN A 719 14.43 -12.78 -16.48
N LYS A 720 15.53 -12.17 -16.94
CA LYS A 720 16.05 -12.36 -18.29
C LYS A 720 16.93 -13.60 -18.44
N TYR A 721 17.65 -13.98 -17.38
CA TYR A 721 18.64 -15.06 -17.45
C TYR A 721 18.09 -16.43 -17.09
N LEU A 722 17.12 -16.50 -16.19
CA LEU A 722 16.53 -17.74 -15.72
C LEU A 722 15.23 -18.05 -16.47
N SER A 723 15.11 -19.31 -16.90
CA SER A 723 13.84 -19.90 -17.33
C SER A 723 12.86 -20.04 -16.16
N SER A 724 11.59 -20.29 -16.44
CA SER A 724 10.50 -20.47 -15.49
C SER A 724 10.82 -21.61 -14.52
N ALA A 725 11.33 -22.73 -15.04
CA ALA A 725 11.77 -23.88 -14.26
C ALA A 725 12.91 -23.53 -13.30
N GLU A 726 13.90 -22.78 -13.77
CA GLU A 726 15.02 -22.31 -12.94
C GLU A 726 14.57 -21.32 -11.87
N ARG A 727 13.61 -20.44 -12.18
CA ARG A 727 13.05 -19.48 -11.21
C ARG A 727 12.33 -20.20 -10.07
N ILE A 728 11.55 -21.24 -10.36
CA ILE A 728 10.93 -22.09 -9.33
C ILE A 728 12.00 -22.72 -8.43
N GLY A 729 13.07 -23.27 -9.02
CA GLY A 729 14.19 -23.83 -8.26
C GLY A 729 14.91 -22.78 -7.40
N TYR A 730 15.17 -21.60 -7.97
CA TYR A 730 15.81 -20.48 -7.28
C TYR A 730 15.00 -20.00 -6.06
N GLU A 731 13.68 -19.90 -6.19
CA GLU A 731 12.79 -19.49 -5.10
C GLU A 731 12.76 -20.51 -3.95
N GLN A 732 13.01 -21.79 -4.22
CA GLN A 732 13.08 -22.83 -3.19
C GLN A 732 14.40 -22.84 -2.41
N LEU A 733 15.45 -22.18 -2.93
CA LEU A 733 16.75 -22.13 -2.25
C LEU A 733 16.69 -21.25 -0.99
N PRO A 734 17.44 -21.63 0.07
CA PRO A 734 17.64 -20.77 1.23
C PRO A 734 18.19 -19.38 0.82
N PRO A 735 17.74 -18.27 1.43
CA PRO A 735 18.14 -16.92 1.02
C PRO A 735 19.65 -16.68 0.92
N HIS A 736 20.43 -17.33 1.79
CA HIS A 736 21.89 -17.21 1.80
C HIS A 736 22.59 -17.93 0.64
N GLU A 737 21.96 -18.93 0.01
CA GLU A 737 22.51 -19.69 -1.12
C GLU A 737 22.16 -19.06 -2.47
N ARG A 738 21.02 -18.36 -2.55
CA ARG A 738 20.47 -17.77 -3.79
C ARG A 738 21.49 -16.95 -4.57
N ARG A 739 22.26 -16.11 -3.89
CA ARG A 739 23.26 -15.22 -4.52
C ARG A 739 24.32 -16.01 -5.28
N GLY A 740 24.96 -16.98 -4.62
CA GLY A 740 26.01 -17.80 -5.24
C GLY A 740 25.47 -18.68 -6.36
N TRP A 741 24.28 -19.25 -6.17
CA TRP A 741 23.62 -20.06 -7.18
C TRP A 741 23.31 -19.25 -8.45
N LEU A 742 22.72 -18.06 -8.32
CA LEU A 742 22.38 -17.21 -9.46
C LEU A 742 23.61 -16.84 -10.29
N LEU A 743 24.67 -16.37 -9.63
CA LEU A 743 25.92 -16.01 -10.30
C LEU A 743 26.56 -17.23 -10.97
N GLY A 744 26.55 -18.39 -10.31
CA GLY A 744 27.03 -19.64 -10.89
C GLY A 744 26.24 -20.04 -12.15
N ARG A 745 24.91 -19.94 -12.12
CA ARG A 745 24.05 -20.23 -13.29
C ARG A 745 24.36 -19.28 -14.45
N ILE A 746 24.49 -17.98 -14.18
CA ILE A 746 24.85 -16.98 -15.21
C ILE A 746 26.19 -17.34 -15.86
N ALA A 747 27.22 -17.61 -15.06
CA ALA A 747 28.56 -17.93 -15.57
C ALA A 747 28.57 -19.20 -16.45
N VAL A 748 27.87 -20.26 -16.02
CA VAL A 748 27.77 -21.51 -16.80
C VAL A 748 27.02 -21.30 -18.10
N LYS A 749 25.86 -20.61 -18.06
CA LYS A 749 25.10 -20.31 -19.26
C LYS A 749 25.94 -19.53 -20.26
N ASP A 750 26.64 -18.50 -19.81
CA ASP A 750 27.46 -17.66 -20.69
C ASP A 750 28.65 -18.39 -21.26
N ALA A 751 29.26 -19.31 -20.51
CA ALA A 751 30.29 -20.19 -21.04
C ALA A 751 29.77 -21.07 -22.19
N VAL A 752 28.58 -21.67 -22.03
CA VAL A 752 27.94 -22.47 -23.07
C VAL A 752 27.55 -21.62 -24.27
N ARG A 753 26.97 -20.43 -24.05
CA ARG A 753 26.56 -19.53 -25.14
C ARG A 753 27.76 -19.01 -25.93
N ASN A 754 28.86 -18.65 -25.26
CA ASN A 754 30.10 -18.30 -25.94
C ASN A 754 30.64 -19.45 -26.79
N LEU A 755 30.59 -20.69 -26.30
CA LEU A 755 30.97 -21.85 -27.10
C LEU A 755 30.07 -22.01 -28.34
N LEU A 756 28.75 -21.81 -28.19
CA LEU A 756 27.81 -21.86 -29.31
C LEU A 756 28.06 -20.74 -30.33
N TRP A 757 28.37 -19.52 -29.88
CA TRP A 757 28.73 -18.38 -30.73
C TRP A 757 30.03 -18.62 -31.49
N ASP A 758 31.08 -19.14 -30.82
CA ASP A 758 32.34 -19.52 -31.45
C ASP A 758 32.16 -20.56 -32.57
N ASN A 759 31.11 -21.40 -32.45
CA ASN A 759 30.74 -22.41 -33.43
C ASN A 759 29.67 -21.95 -34.44
N GLY A 760 29.34 -20.65 -34.48
CA GLY A 760 28.48 -20.07 -35.52
C GLY A 760 26.97 -20.21 -35.29
N SER A 761 26.52 -20.44 -34.05
CA SER A 761 25.09 -20.66 -33.75
C SER A 761 24.18 -19.42 -33.88
N GLY A 762 24.75 -18.23 -34.09
CA GLY A 762 23.98 -16.98 -34.21
C GLY A 762 23.40 -16.51 -32.87
N ALA A 763 22.14 -16.05 -32.86
CA ALA A 763 21.44 -15.59 -31.66
C ALA A 763 21.14 -16.76 -30.69
N VAL A 764 21.53 -16.64 -29.42
CA VAL A 764 21.25 -17.65 -28.38
C VAL A 764 20.83 -16.96 -27.08
N PHE A 765 19.56 -17.11 -26.72
CA PHE A 765 19.00 -16.51 -25.51
C PHE A 765 19.37 -17.29 -24.24
N PRO A 766 19.47 -16.65 -23.06
CA PRO A 766 19.82 -17.34 -21.81
C PRO A 766 18.86 -18.49 -21.45
N ALA A 767 17.56 -18.34 -21.74
CA ALA A 767 16.57 -19.36 -21.42
C ALA A 767 16.71 -20.63 -22.28
N GLU A 768 17.48 -20.60 -23.37
CA GLU A 768 17.74 -21.77 -24.21
C GLU A 768 18.73 -22.75 -23.58
N ILE A 769 19.48 -22.32 -22.56
CA ILE A 769 20.47 -23.12 -21.86
C ILE A 769 19.89 -23.55 -20.50
N PHE A 770 19.73 -24.87 -20.30
CA PHE A 770 19.13 -25.47 -19.10
C PHE A 770 20.13 -26.28 -18.28
#